data_AF-K6UU13-F1
#
_entry.id   AF-K6UU13-F1
#
_cell.length_a   1.000
_cell.length_b   1.000
_cell.length_c   1.000
_cell.angle_alpha   90.00
_cell.angle_beta   90.00
_cell.angle_gamma   90.00
#
_symmetry.space_group_name_H-M   'P 1'
#
loop_
_entity.id
_entity.type
_entity.pdbx_description
1 polymer ?
#
loop_
_entity_poly.entity_id
_entity_poly.type
_entity_poly.pdbx_seq_one_letter_code
_entity_poly.pdbx_strand_id
1 'polypeptide(L)'
;MRSKLFVTLFITCLVTLSYVQVLGKEHFSGFVNKKLKNLLQCNLVAYYNLRDNGPDPNSFLDFVGEPEQFYWFIEHYLSVPFSIPKNMKNKKGNNFKSCVNRSWVSEFLRKYEEPDINELMKFLDKEQKVYFSYTFENVEPVAKYTSFPLKEFHKYCILPPLIETNIKQKDSGKMLSLQLNREEYKIYLSSVGTPMSALKNLYLSMEDGEKKGILKNIVETKGTNDVFVNCPVYDLKLHYNKECGSQPNILKCLDNYIKELCERRISGPYVQNFKKFLTRGDVHLVKPQSVWGIPLFTTYKPRDIQNSKNNVPSDVFKVLSSKNKLFLSFFDEIPKSPYYMEESQPLIKLSDFASSIFDKLHRFFYAFKKKGNEISPVSIKELIHNISDFSLKHDTIECKAVKKSLNLDLEVEVAKGVAAEKICKIIEGLVLIKGKKEKSVKKQMDDVHKGFRMQCILIGTHVEAFNIVRQLLNMESMLSLTRYTSLYLHKFFKSVTNLKEKFLYENPIAIRHARACGRAILHVPAVLYRRNIYIAETFLSLYLGLSNLVSSNPSSPFFEYAIIEFLVSYFNKGSEKFLLYLFSIVSVLYINIYYYEQLYCHHREQFELLRSKMIHPNVAERILENIKTLMKSPRYTKMRSFYMKFESEDMFDKRKVFEVLYSFDEFLNSSDAQQKAKMQDISDESIDLDTTSDGIGLRKEDLFFESEQGSMESVDDMEEGLEGVDTNQRKKAAEYLKMVSDEEKANLADKNKELELDLYKYIGTLNQASLGVGTISSHSPSTAARMGLSSAGSGAIRPASKGVNQRLAQMGKDLKRMKGKDASKLRKGADFYESTVSLNQAPSDESTSEGKGSNTNVSIE
;
A
#
# COMPACT_ATOMS: atom_id res chain seq x y z
N MET A 1 59.52 21.54 40.00
CA MET A 1 58.69 20.46 39.41
C MET A 1 57.26 20.36 39.95
N ARG A 2 56.98 20.66 41.23
CA ARG A 2 55.61 20.54 41.81
C ARG A 2 54.55 21.52 41.28
N SER A 3 54.91 22.73 40.84
CA SER A 3 53.92 23.70 40.33
C SER A 3 53.40 23.36 38.93
N LYS A 4 54.23 22.79 38.04
CA LYS A 4 53.77 22.34 36.72
C LYS A 4 52.78 21.19 36.82
N LEU A 5 52.99 20.25 37.75
CA LEU A 5 52.05 19.14 37.98
C LEU A 5 50.71 19.63 38.52
N PHE A 6 50.72 20.59 39.45
CA PHE A 6 49.47 21.21 39.94
C PHE A 6 48.75 22.02 38.86
N VAL A 7 49.45 22.82 38.05
CA VAL A 7 48.82 23.59 36.97
C VAL A 7 48.26 22.67 35.88
N THR A 8 48.94 21.57 35.55
CA THR A 8 48.42 20.61 34.57
C THR A 8 47.20 19.87 35.13
N LEU A 9 47.22 19.47 36.40
CA LEU A 9 46.11 18.78 37.07
C LEU A 9 44.91 19.72 37.29
N PHE A 10 45.16 21.01 37.59
CA PHE A 10 44.14 22.04 37.73
C PHE A 10 43.53 22.43 36.37
N ILE A 11 44.32 22.50 35.30
CA ILE A 11 43.81 22.74 33.94
C ILE A 11 43.08 21.50 33.41
N THR A 12 43.55 20.27 33.63
CA THR A 12 42.80 19.07 33.23
C THR A 12 41.53 18.90 34.07
N CYS A 13 41.54 19.23 35.37
CA CYS A 13 40.33 19.21 36.19
C CYS A 13 39.38 20.35 35.81
N LEU A 14 39.83 21.59 35.59
CA LEU A 14 38.94 22.68 35.15
C LEU A 14 38.42 22.48 33.74
N VAL A 15 39.20 21.97 32.79
CA VAL A 15 38.72 21.69 31.42
C VAL A 15 37.76 20.48 31.40
N THR A 16 37.88 19.54 32.33
CA THR A 16 36.91 18.42 32.50
C THR A 16 35.70 18.78 33.38
N LEU A 17 35.82 19.71 34.33
CA LEU A 17 34.72 20.21 35.18
C LEU A 17 33.95 21.38 34.56
N SER A 18 34.50 22.05 33.53
CA SER A 18 33.79 23.02 32.69
C SER A 18 32.90 22.37 31.64
N TYR A 19 32.69 21.04 31.70
CA TYR A 19 31.61 20.38 30.98
C TYR A 19 30.30 20.75 31.68
N VAL A 20 29.90 22.00 31.46
CA VAL A 20 28.73 22.68 31.99
C VAL A 20 27.51 21.81 31.71
N GLN A 21 27.09 21.05 32.73
CA GLN A 21 25.78 20.41 32.79
C GLN A 21 24.72 21.51 32.95
N VAL A 22 24.44 22.26 31.90
CA VAL A 22 23.19 23.01 31.83
C VAL A 22 22.09 21.97 31.54
N LEU A 23 21.17 21.80 32.49
CA LEU A 23 19.99 20.91 32.42
C LEU A 23 20.21 19.40 32.64
N GLY A 24 21.39 18.94 33.09
CA GLY A 24 21.65 17.53 33.41
C GLY A 24 21.77 16.60 32.19
N LYS A 25 21.94 17.18 30.99
CA LYS A 25 22.32 16.48 29.75
C LYS A 25 23.80 16.70 29.46
N GLU A 26 24.42 15.73 28.80
CA GLU A 26 25.81 15.85 28.34
C GLU A 26 25.87 16.65 27.02
N HIS A 27 26.84 17.53 26.85
CA HIS A 27 27.11 18.13 25.55
C HIS A 27 27.69 17.08 24.57
N PHE A 28 27.23 17.07 23.32
CA PHE A 28 27.68 16.12 22.30
C PHE A 28 29.00 16.56 21.67
N SER A 29 30.11 15.91 22.02
CA SER A 29 31.47 16.22 21.52
C SER A 29 31.91 15.33 20.34
N GLY A 30 30.96 14.83 19.54
CA GLY A 30 31.26 13.97 18.39
C GLY A 30 31.46 12.48 18.72
N PHE A 31 31.16 12.06 19.94
CA PHE A 31 31.16 10.65 20.34
C PHE A 31 29.95 10.32 21.22
N VAL A 32 29.48 9.07 21.16
CA VAL A 32 28.41 8.55 22.02
C VAL A 32 28.93 7.49 22.98
N ASN A 33 28.23 7.31 24.10
CA ASN A 33 28.57 6.25 25.05
C ASN A 33 28.49 4.84 24.41
N LYS A 34 29.17 3.87 25.04
CA LYS A 34 29.20 2.47 24.58
C LYS A 34 27.81 1.86 24.39
N LYS A 35 26.83 2.24 25.22
CA LYS A 35 25.45 1.72 25.12
C LYS A 35 24.73 2.18 23.85
N LEU A 36 24.90 3.43 23.43
CA LEU A 36 24.35 3.97 22.18
C LEU A 36 25.14 3.49 20.97
N LYS A 37 26.47 3.37 21.09
CA LYS A 37 27.32 2.80 20.03
C LYS A 37 26.92 1.37 19.68
N ASN A 38 26.75 0.51 20.68
CA ASN A 38 26.28 -0.87 20.46
C ASN A 38 24.89 -0.92 19.82
N LEU A 39 23.98 -0.01 20.21
CA LEU A 39 22.64 0.06 19.63
C LEU A 39 22.68 0.54 18.17
N LEU A 40 23.55 1.49 17.84
CA LEU A 40 23.78 1.93 16.46
C LEU A 40 24.31 0.77 15.61
N GLN A 41 25.32 0.05 16.10
CA GLN A 41 25.87 -1.12 15.42
C GLN A 41 24.82 -2.21 15.17
N CYS A 42 23.95 -2.51 16.15
CA CYS A 42 22.82 -3.41 15.96
C CYS A 42 21.90 -2.96 14.81
N ASN A 43 21.60 -1.65 14.71
CA ASN A 43 20.78 -1.10 13.64
C ASN A 43 21.46 -1.19 12.27
N LEU A 44 22.77 -0.91 12.19
CA LEU A 44 23.55 -1.07 10.96
C LEU A 44 23.54 -2.54 10.51
N VAL A 45 23.83 -3.48 11.41
CA VAL A 45 23.75 -4.92 11.10
C VAL A 45 22.36 -5.32 10.58
N ALA A 46 21.30 -4.84 11.23
CA ALA A 46 19.91 -5.05 10.81
C ALA A 46 19.59 -4.48 9.43
N TYR A 47 20.19 -3.34 9.09
CA TYR A 47 20.01 -2.69 7.81
C TYR A 47 20.73 -3.41 6.68
N TYR A 48 22.03 -3.70 6.83
CA TYR A 48 22.81 -4.36 5.78
C TYR A 48 22.34 -5.79 5.51
N ASN A 49 21.77 -6.48 6.51
CA ASN A 49 21.23 -7.85 6.37
C ASN A 49 19.70 -7.86 6.16
N LEU A 50 19.16 -6.85 5.47
CA LEU A 50 17.73 -6.79 5.19
C LEU A 50 17.28 -7.91 4.24
N ARG A 51 18.15 -8.37 3.33
CA ARG A 51 17.93 -9.49 2.41
C ARG A 51 18.53 -10.79 2.97
N ASP A 52 18.03 -11.94 2.50
CA ASP A 52 18.46 -13.26 3.00
C ASP A 52 19.92 -13.61 2.64
N ASN A 53 20.47 -12.99 1.60
CA ASN A 53 21.78 -13.29 1.02
C ASN A 53 22.97 -12.77 1.86
N GLY A 54 22.73 -12.18 3.03
CA GLY A 54 23.78 -11.63 3.91
C GLY A 54 23.91 -10.10 3.81
N PRO A 55 24.99 -9.51 4.35
CA PRO A 55 25.21 -8.08 4.30
C PRO A 55 25.49 -7.62 2.86
N ASP A 56 24.78 -6.60 2.38
CA ASP A 56 24.87 -6.11 1.00
C ASP A 56 25.67 -4.79 0.90
N PRO A 57 26.83 -4.75 0.21
CA PRO A 57 27.63 -3.53 0.07
C PRO A 57 26.90 -2.40 -0.69
N ASN A 58 25.96 -2.73 -1.58
CA ASN A 58 25.17 -1.73 -2.32
C ASN A 58 24.12 -1.03 -1.43
N SER A 59 24.03 -1.41 -0.16
CA SER A 59 23.14 -0.75 0.80
C SER A 59 23.76 0.48 1.47
N PHE A 60 24.97 0.93 1.13
CA PHE A 60 25.56 2.10 1.77
C PHE A 60 24.71 3.38 1.55
N LEU A 61 24.36 4.06 2.66
CA LEU A 61 23.66 5.35 2.65
C LEU A 61 24.65 6.49 2.88
N ASP A 62 24.70 7.48 1.98
CA ASP A 62 25.53 8.67 2.16
C ASP A 62 24.75 9.73 2.91
N PHE A 63 24.97 9.83 4.23
CA PHE A 63 24.25 10.77 5.07
C PHE A 63 24.66 12.23 4.84
N VAL A 64 25.87 12.49 4.33
CA VAL A 64 26.38 13.86 4.17
C VAL A 64 26.10 14.38 2.77
N GLY A 65 26.36 13.56 1.74
CA GLY A 65 26.08 13.90 0.35
C GLY A 65 24.58 13.90 0.02
N GLU A 66 23.80 13.00 0.63
CA GLU A 66 22.38 12.81 0.37
C GLU A 66 21.55 12.87 1.67
N PRO A 67 21.25 14.08 2.21
CA PRO A 67 20.60 14.24 3.52
C PRO A 67 19.24 13.54 3.67
N GLU A 68 18.52 13.32 2.57
CA GLU A 68 17.27 12.56 2.56
C GLU A 68 17.46 11.10 3.01
N GLN A 69 18.62 10.49 2.73
CA GLN A 69 18.97 9.14 3.16
C GLN A 69 19.18 9.06 4.67
N PHE A 70 19.70 10.13 5.29
CA PHE A 70 19.86 10.25 6.74
C PHE A 70 18.51 10.26 7.46
N TYR A 71 17.57 11.09 7.02
CA TYR A 71 16.23 11.13 7.61
C TYR A 71 15.46 9.82 7.40
N TRP A 72 15.63 9.17 6.25
CA TRP A 72 15.07 7.84 5.99
C TRP A 72 15.59 6.79 6.99
N PHE A 73 16.90 6.78 7.25
CA PHE A 73 17.50 5.86 8.22
C PHE A 73 17.03 6.16 9.65
N ILE A 74 16.85 7.45 9.99
CA ILE A 74 16.26 7.87 11.26
C ILE A 74 14.81 7.38 11.40
N GLU A 75 13.98 7.54 10.36
CA GLU A 75 12.56 7.17 10.41
C GLU A 75 12.38 5.66 10.58
N HIS A 76 13.16 4.86 9.86
CA HIS A 76 12.94 3.42 9.77
C HIS A 76 13.77 2.58 10.74
N TYR A 77 14.93 3.04 11.19
CA TYR A 77 15.83 2.29 12.07
C TYR A 77 16.07 2.97 13.41
N LEU A 78 16.52 4.23 13.44
CA LEU A 78 16.98 4.84 14.70
C LEU A 78 15.84 5.32 15.62
N SER A 79 14.71 5.75 15.06
CA SER A 79 13.53 6.22 15.80
C SER A 79 12.54 5.12 16.17
N VAL A 80 12.80 3.88 15.75
CA VAL A 80 11.95 2.71 16.01
C VAL A 80 12.59 1.85 17.09
N PRO A 81 11.82 1.22 17.99
CA PRO A 81 12.37 0.22 18.90
C PRO A 81 12.99 -0.94 18.12
N PHE A 82 14.26 -1.25 18.41
CA PHE A 82 14.98 -2.31 17.70
C PHE A 82 14.26 -3.65 17.81
N SER A 83 14.01 -4.28 16.66
CA SER A 83 13.45 -5.62 16.56
C SER A 83 14.36 -6.47 15.66
N ILE A 84 14.52 -7.75 16.03
CA ILE A 84 15.42 -8.64 15.29
C ILE A 84 14.78 -8.99 13.94
N PRO A 85 15.45 -8.70 12.80
CA PRO A 85 14.98 -9.10 11.49
C PRO A 85 14.73 -10.60 11.42
N LYS A 86 13.65 -11.04 10.74
CA LYS A 86 13.26 -12.46 10.67
C LYS A 86 14.43 -13.35 10.24
N ASN A 87 15.17 -12.88 9.24
CA ASN A 87 16.27 -13.57 8.56
C ASN A 87 17.51 -13.75 9.48
N MET A 88 17.55 -13.03 10.60
CA MET A 88 18.65 -13.07 11.58
C MET A 88 18.27 -13.72 12.91
N LYS A 89 17.03 -14.17 13.10
CA LYS A 89 16.62 -14.82 14.37
C LYS A 89 17.37 -16.11 14.66
N ASN A 90 17.83 -16.82 13.63
CA ASN A 90 18.46 -18.14 13.75
C ASN A 90 19.97 -18.13 13.45
N LYS A 91 20.55 -17.01 13.02
CA LYS A 91 22.00 -16.92 12.71
C LYS A 91 22.80 -16.75 14.01
N LYS A 92 23.71 -17.69 14.31
CA LYS A 92 24.50 -17.76 15.56
C LYS A 92 25.55 -16.65 15.76
N GLY A 93 25.67 -15.68 14.84
CA GLY A 93 26.76 -14.69 14.84
C GLY A 93 26.58 -13.44 15.71
N ASN A 94 25.35 -12.99 16.00
CA ASN A 94 25.11 -11.70 16.64
C ASN A 94 24.18 -11.82 17.87
N ASN A 95 24.67 -11.44 19.06
CA ASN A 95 23.86 -11.37 20.27
C ASN A 95 23.08 -10.04 20.34
N PHE A 96 21.88 -10.01 19.77
CA PHE A 96 21.04 -8.81 19.74
C PHE A 96 20.36 -8.47 21.08
N LYS A 97 20.44 -9.33 22.11
CA LYS A 97 19.66 -9.18 23.36
C LYS A 97 19.81 -7.80 24.02
N SER A 98 20.99 -7.18 23.94
CA SER A 98 21.28 -5.85 24.51
C SER A 98 20.63 -4.69 23.76
N CYS A 99 20.18 -4.92 22.51
CA CYS A 99 19.63 -3.89 21.63
C CYS A 99 18.09 -3.93 21.57
N VAL A 100 17.49 -5.11 21.71
CA VAL A 100 16.04 -5.33 21.56
C VAL A 100 15.24 -4.33 22.39
N ASN A 101 14.28 -3.68 21.73
CA ASN A 101 13.32 -2.72 22.30
C ASN A 101 13.85 -1.35 22.71
N ARG A 102 15.05 -1.01 22.29
CA ARG A 102 15.63 0.32 22.52
C ARG A 102 15.54 1.12 21.23
N SER A 103 15.28 2.42 21.34
CA SER A 103 15.30 3.35 20.19
C SER A 103 16.45 4.32 20.40
N TRP A 104 17.33 4.40 19.39
CA TRP A 104 18.55 5.17 19.46
C TRP A 104 18.27 6.67 19.63
N VAL A 105 17.37 7.24 18.81
CA VAL A 105 17.01 8.67 18.88
C VAL A 105 16.45 9.05 20.25
N SER A 106 15.58 8.21 20.81
CA SER A 106 14.98 8.48 22.13
C SER A 106 16.00 8.47 23.27
N GLU A 107 16.98 7.57 23.21
CA GLU A 107 18.06 7.50 24.21
C GLU A 107 19.09 8.62 24.01
N PHE A 108 19.38 8.98 22.75
CA PHE A 108 20.27 10.07 22.39
C PHE A 108 19.74 11.41 22.89
N LEU A 109 18.52 11.80 22.51
CA LEU A 109 17.89 13.08 22.91
C LEU A 109 17.66 13.18 24.43
N ARG A 110 17.60 12.06 25.15
CA ARG A 110 17.51 12.05 26.61
C ARG A 110 18.85 12.30 27.28
N LYS A 111 19.94 11.79 26.69
CA LYS A 111 21.28 11.83 27.28
C LYS A 111 22.06 13.07 26.90
N TYR A 112 21.99 13.46 25.63
CA TYR A 112 22.75 14.57 25.09
C TYR A 112 21.87 15.79 24.86
N GLU A 113 22.45 16.97 25.02
CA GLU A 113 21.92 18.18 24.41
C GLU A 113 21.91 17.98 22.89
N GLU A 114 20.85 18.44 22.23
CA GLU A 114 20.68 18.22 20.79
C GLU A 114 21.71 19.05 20.02
N PRO A 115 22.65 18.41 19.27
CA PRO A 115 23.66 19.12 18.51
C PRO A 115 23.10 19.69 17.19
N ASP A 116 23.92 20.44 16.47
CA ASP A 116 23.61 20.75 15.07
C ASP A 116 23.45 19.46 14.25
N ILE A 117 22.49 19.45 13.35
CA ILE A 117 22.13 18.28 12.55
C ILE A 117 23.30 17.85 11.65
N ASN A 118 24.10 18.80 11.16
CA ASN A 118 25.28 18.54 10.34
C ASN A 118 26.36 17.77 11.12
N GLU A 119 26.57 18.09 12.40
CA GLU A 119 27.52 17.38 13.25
C GLU A 119 27.06 15.94 13.50
N LEU A 120 25.76 15.75 13.70
CA LEU A 120 25.17 14.44 13.87
C LEU A 120 25.25 13.59 12.60
N MET A 121 25.00 14.17 11.43
CA MET A 121 25.14 13.50 10.13
C MET A 121 26.58 13.02 9.91
N LYS A 122 27.57 13.89 10.14
CA LYS A 122 29.00 13.54 10.05
C LYS A 122 29.39 12.43 11.02
N PHE A 123 28.86 12.44 12.23
CA PHE A 123 29.11 11.38 13.22
C PHE A 123 28.56 10.02 12.76
N LEU A 124 27.30 9.97 12.32
CA LEU A 124 26.68 8.72 11.86
C LEU A 124 27.34 8.19 10.58
N ASP A 125 27.71 9.07 9.65
CA ASP A 125 28.42 8.70 8.42
C ASP A 125 29.78 8.08 8.74
N LYS A 126 30.53 8.67 9.67
CA LYS A 126 31.80 8.12 10.14
C LYS A 126 31.65 6.74 10.76
N GLU A 127 30.69 6.54 11.65
CA GLU A 127 30.45 5.22 12.27
C GLU A 127 29.97 4.18 11.25
N GLN A 128 29.17 4.59 10.25
CA GLN A 128 28.78 3.72 9.14
C GLN A 128 29.98 3.32 8.27
N LYS A 129 30.86 4.26 7.89
CA LYS A 129 32.08 3.97 7.11
C LYS A 129 33.02 3.03 7.84
N VAL A 130 33.16 3.17 9.16
CA VAL A 130 33.93 2.24 10.00
C VAL A 130 33.30 0.84 9.96
N TYR A 131 31.98 0.73 10.11
CA TYR A 131 31.29 -0.56 10.00
C TYR A 131 31.42 -1.18 8.61
N PHE A 132 31.29 -0.36 7.55
CA PHE A 132 31.40 -0.78 6.16
C PHE A 132 32.80 -1.34 5.85
N SER A 133 33.84 -0.60 6.20
CA SER A 133 35.24 -1.00 5.99
C SER A 133 35.56 -2.30 6.75
N TYR A 134 35.05 -2.46 7.98
CA TYR A 134 35.21 -3.70 8.75
C TYR A 134 34.48 -4.90 8.13
N THR A 135 33.37 -4.68 7.43
CA THR A 135 32.50 -5.75 6.91
C THR A 135 32.86 -6.17 5.49
N PHE A 136 33.29 -5.22 4.65
CA PHE A 136 33.51 -5.42 3.22
C PHE A 136 34.97 -5.20 2.77
N GLU A 137 35.83 -4.72 3.66
CA GLU A 137 37.29 -4.52 3.49
C GLU A 137 37.70 -3.70 2.25
N ASN A 138 37.69 -4.31 1.06
CA ASN A 138 38.22 -3.77 -0.18
C ASN A 138 37.17 -3.14 -1.11
N VAL A 139 35.94 -2.95 -0.62
CA VAL A 139 34.88 -2.29 -1.38
C VAL A 139 34.82 -0.82 -0.96
N GLU A 140 34.73 0.09 -1.93
CA GLU A 140 34.47 1.50 -1.62
C GLU A 140 32.97 1.74 -1.38
N PRO A 141 32.61 2.56 -0.38
CA PRO A 141 31.22 2.90 -0.12
C PRO A 141 30.67 3.76 -1.26
N VAL A 142 29.65 3.25 -1.96
CA VAL A 142 28.93 3.97 -3.01
C VAL A 142 27.56 4.40 -2.49
N ALA A 143 27.24 5.68 -2.62
CA ALA A 143 25.94 6.21 -2.23
C ALA A 143 24.82 5.59 -3.08
N LYS A 144 23.61 5.51 -2.53
CA LYS A 144 22.46 5.05 -3.33
C LYS A 144 22.07 6.07 -4.40
N TYR A 145 21.60 5.55 -5.53
CA TYR A 145 21.20 6.33 -6.69
C TYR A 145 19.71 6.70 -6.65
N THR A 146 19.38 7.77 -7.35
CA THR A 146 18.03 8.04 -7.82
C THR A 146 17.89 7.55 -9.26
N SER A 147 16.83 6.79 -9.56
CA SER A 147 16.59 6.23 -10.89
C SER A 147 15.54 7.01 -11.67
N PHE A 148 15.86 7.34 -12.91
CA PHE A 148 14.95 7.93 -13.89
C PHE A 148 14.73 6.94 -15.04
N PRO A 149 13.57 6.27 -15.11
CA PRO A 149 13.29 5.30 -16.15
C PRO A 149 13.01 6.00 -17.48
N LEU A 150 13.78 5.65 -18.51
CA LEU A 150 13.67 6.16 -19.87
C LEU A 150 13.48 4.99 -20.84
N LYS A 151 12.50 5.10 -21.74
CA LYS A 151 12.25 4.06 -22.76
C LYS A 151 12.53 4.53 -24.18
N GLU A 152 12.19 5.79 -24.46
CA GLU A 152 12.03 6.28 -25.82
C GLU A 152 12.85 7.53 -26.13
N PHE A 153 13.35 7.59 -27.36
CA PHE A 153 13.92 8.76 -28.02
C PHE A 153 13.10 9.03 -29.28
N HIS A 154 12.33 10.14 -29.33
CA HIS A 154 11.42 10.47 -30.44
C HIS A 154 10.57 9.25 -30.89
N LYS A 155 9.94 8.51 -29.96
CA LYS A 155 9.17 7.26 -30.19
C LYS A 155 9.96 6.02 -30.63
N TYR A 156 11.27 6.12 -30.84
CA TYR A 156 12.15 4.95 -31.00
C TYR A 156 12.62 4.45 -29.63
N CYS A 157 12.78 3.14 -29.47
CA CYS A 157 13.34 2.59 -28.25
C CYS A 157 14.82 2.99 -28.08
N ILE A 158 15.21 3.40 -26.88
CA ILE A 158 16.62 3.68 -26.55
C ILE A 158 17.42 2.37 -26.54
N LEU A 159 16.82 1.31 -25.99
CA LEU A 159 17.36 -0.04 -25.97
C LEU A 159 16.70 -0.90 -27.05
N PRO A 160 17.39 -1.95 -27.56
CA PRO A 160 16.81 -2.86 -28.54
C PRO A 160 15.43 -3.40 -28.09
N PRO A 161 14.38 -3.28 -28.91
CA PRO A 161 13.02 -3.63 -28.50
C PRO A 161 12.80 -5.13 -28.37
N LEU A 162 11.82 -5.48 -27.55
CA LEU A 162 11.15 -6.77 -27.57
C LEU A 162 9.95 -6.67 -28.52
N ILE A 163 9.95 -7.46 -29.58
CA ILE A 163 8.84 -7.57 -30.50
C ILE A 163 7.91 -8.65 -29.98
N GLU A 164 6.66 -8.30 -29.69
CA GLU A 164 5.62 -9.23 -29.24
C GLU A 164 4.52 -9.31 -30.31
N THR A 165 3.90 -10.47 -30.43
CA THR A 165 2.85 -10.71 -31.42
C THR A 165 1.70 -11.49 -30.80
N ASN A 166 0.51 -11.41 -31.39
CA ASN A 166 -0.64 -12.24 -31.00
C ASN A 166 -0.57 -13.70 -31.53
N ILE A 167 0.54 -14.10 -32.15
CA ILE A 167 0.75 -15.45 -32.69
C ILE A 167 1.08 -16.41 -31.55
N LYS A 168 0.29 -17.47 -31.37
CA LYS A 168 0.61 -18.52 -30.39
C LYS A 168 1.72 -19.43 -30.91
N GLN A 169 2.75 -19.63 -30.09
CA GLN A 169 3.81 -20.59 -30.36
C GLN A 169 3.25 -22.02 -30.23
N LYS A 170 3.48 -22.85 -31.27
CA LYS A 170 2.87 -24.19 -31.41
C LYS A 170 3.11 -25.12 -30.23
N ASP A 171 4.24 -24.97 -29.51
CA ASP A 171 4.68 -25.92 -28.48
C ASP A 171 4.46 -25.44 -27.04
N SER A 172 4.32 -24.14 -26.79
CA SER A 172 4.33 -23.56 -25.43
C SER A 172 3.03 -22.87 -25.02
N GLY A 173 2.12 -22.63 -25.97
CA GLY A 173 0.90 -21.84 -25.75
C GLY A 173 1.16 -20.35 -25.43
N LYS A 174 2.42 -19.93 -25.36
CA LYS A 174 2.82 -18.53 -25.16
C LYS A 174 2.75 -17.77 -26.49
N MET A 175 2.56 -16.47 -26.39
CA MET A 175 2.67 -15.57 -27.54
C MET A 175 4.11 -15.54 -28.04
N LEU A 176 4.29 -15.51 -29.36
CA LEU A 176 5.59 -15.45 -30.01
C LEU A 176 6.19 -14.07 -29.76
N SER A 177 7.39 -14.04 -29.19
CA SER A 177 8.16 -12.83 -28.95
C SER A 177 9.60 -12.98 -29.42
N LEU A 178 10.21 -11.86 -29.80
CA LEU A 178 11.57 -11.77 -30.31
C LEU A 178 12.28 -10.55 -29.74
N GLN A 179 13.31 -10.79 -28.94
CA GLN A 179 14.20 -9.74 -28.45
C GLN A 179 15.25 -9.40 -29.51
N LEU A 180 15.25 -8.15 -29.99
CA LEU A 180 16.28 -7.68 -30.91
C LEU A 180 17.61 -7.47 -30.16
N ASN A 181 18.72 -7.75 -30.83
CA ASN A 181 20.04 -7.31 -30.41
C ASN A 181 20.41 -5.95 -31.04
N ARG A 182 21.60 -5.43 -30.72
CA ARG A 182 22.03 -4.10 -31.18
C ARG A 182 22.18 -3.99 -32.70
N GLU A 183 22.74 -5.01 -33.36
CA GLU A 183 22.95 -4.99 -34.81
C GLU A 183 21.64 -5.18 -35.57
N GLU A 184 20.80 -6.11 -35.10
CA GLU A 184 19.43 -6.31 -35.58
C GLU A 184 18.61 -5.02 -35.46
N TYR A 185 18.72 -4.32 -34.34
CA TYR A 185 18.00 -3.08 -34.14
C TYR A 185 18.50 -1.95 -35.04
N LYS A 186 19.79 -1.89 -35.34
CA LYS A 186 20.35 -0.93 -36.30
C LYS A 186 19.75 -1.13 -37.71
N ILE A 187 19.58 -2.38 -38.13
CA ILE A 187 18.92 -2.72 -39.39
C ILE A 187 17.43 -2.34 -39.32
N TYR A 188 16.76 -2.66 -38.22
CA TYR A 188 15.36 -2.29 -38.00
C TYR A 188 15.14 -0.78 -38.13
N LEU A 189 16.00 0.04 -37.51
CA LEU A 189 15.94 1.51 -37.57
C LEU A 189 16.26 2.10 -38.95
N SER A 190 16.94 1.35 -39.82
CA SER A 190 17.25 1.80 -41.19
C SER A 190 16.05 1.73 -42.14
N SER A 191 14.97 1.07 -41.73
CA SER A 191 13.74 0.94 -42.52
C SER A 191 12.85 2.16 -42.37
N VAL A 192 12.26 2.61 -43.48
CA VAL A 192 11.21 3.63 -43.51
C VAL A 192 9.86 2.92 -43.64
N GLY A 193 8.89 3.23 -42.78
CA GLY A 193 7.52 2.68 -42.87
C GLY A 193 6.94 2.23 -41.53
N THR A 194 6.15 1.16 -41.54
CA THR A 194 5.51 0.54 -40.35
C THR A 194 6.43 -0.47 -39.65
N PRO A 195 6.16 -0.87 -38.38
CA PRO A 195 6.96 -1.89 -37.68
C PRO A 195 7.10 -3.18 -38.49
N MET A 196 6.05 -3.58 -39.21
CA MET A 196 6.05 -4.75 -40.08
C MET A 196 7.01 -4.61 -41.28
N SER A 197 7.15 -3.40 -41.84
CA SER A 197 8.14 -3.14 -42.90
C SER A 197 9.58 -3.25 -42.39
N ALA A 198 9.83 -2.76 -41.17
CA ALA A 198 11.13 -2.86 -40.52
C ALA A 198 11.50 -4.31 -40.18
N LEU A 199 10.53 -5.12 -39.74
CA LEU A 199 10.73 -6.56 -39.54
C LEU A 199 11.00 -7.31 -40.85
N LYS A 200 10.36 -6.93 -41.97
CA LYS A 200 10.68 -7.49 -43.29
C LYS A 200 12.11 -7.17 -43.71
N ASN A 201 12.54 -5.92 -43.55
CA ASN A 201 13.90 -5.51 -43.85
C ASN A 201 14.93 -6.26 -42.99
N LEU A 202 14.61 -6.42 -41.70
CA LEU A 202 15.41 -7.22 -40.78
C LEU A 202 15.50 -8.69 -41.22
N TYR A 203 14.38 -9.31 -41.61
CA TYR A 203 14.36 -10.69 -42.10
C TYR A 203 15.22 -10.88 -43.35
N LEU A 204 15.19 -9.93 -44.29
CA LEU A 204 16.00 -9.98 -45.53
C LEU A 204 17.50 -9.86 -45.25
N SER A 205 17.88 -9.12 -44.21
CA SER A 205 19.28 -8.82 -43.87
C SER A 205 19.88 -9.76 -42.83
N MET A 206 19.07 -10.66 -42.24
CA MET A 206 19.50 -11.57 -41.18
C MET A 206 20.08 -12.88 -41.74
N GLU A 207 21.14 -13.37 -41.10
CA GLU A 207 21.72 -14.69 -41.38
C GLU A 207 20.76 -15.83 -41.05
N ASP A 208 20.88 -16.96 -41.74
CA ASP A 208 20.01 -18.11 -41.54
C ASP A 208 20.24 -18.74 -40.16
N GLY A 209 19.16 -18.85 -39.37
CA GLY A 209 19.18 -19.39 -38.02
C GLY A 209 17.80 -19.38 -37.37
N GLU A 210 17.73 -19.82 -36.10
CA GLU A 210 16.47 -19.94 -35.35
C GLU A 210 15.70 -18.62 -35.25
N LYS A 211 16.41 -17.50 -35.03
CA LYS A 211 15.81 -16.16 -34.99
C LYS A 211 15.17 -15.74 -36.30
N LYS A 212 15.79 -16.08 -37.43
CA LYS A 212 15.24 -15.80 -38.77
C LYS A 212 14.00 -16.64 -39.02
N GLY A 213 13.95 -17.88 -38.52
CA GLY A 213 12.75 -18.72 -38.54
C GLY A 213 11.59 -18.12 -37.73
N ILE A 214 11.86 -17.52 -36.58
CA ILE A 214 10.87 -16.79 -35.77
C ILE A 214 10.36 -15.56 -36.54
N LEU A 215 11.25 -14.75 -37.12
CA LEU A 215 10.90 -13.59 -37.96
C LEU A 215 10.08 -13.99 -39.19
N LYS A 216 10.43 -15.10 -39.84
CA LYS A 216 9.69 -15.65 -40.98
C LYS A 216 8.24 -15.91 -40.61
N ASN A 217 7.99 -16.57 -39.46
CA ASN A 217 6.65 -16.84 -38.97
C ASN A 217 5.86 -15.53 -38.70
N ILE A 218 6.52 -14.49 -38.18
CA ILE A 218 5.91 -13.18 -37.94
C ILE A 218 5.55 -12.50 -39.27
N VAL A 219 6.47 -12.50 -40.24
CA VAL A 219 6.34 -11.78 -41.52
C VAL A 219 5.37 -12.47 -42.51
N GLU A 220 5.36 -13.81 -42.56
CA GLU A 220 4.59 -14.58 -43.54
C GLU A 220 3.10 -14.73 -43.18
N THR A 221 2.76 -14.64 -41.91
CA THR A 221 1.37 -14.75 -41.42
C THR A 221 0.65 -13.41 -41.65
N LYS A 222 0.24 -13.13 -42.89
CA LYS A 222 -0.46 -11.88 -43.26
C LYS A 222 -1.95 -11.94 -42.90
N GLY A 223 -2.46 -10.88 -42.26
CA GLY A 223 -3.90 -10.54 -42.26
C GLY A 223 -4.55 -10.23 -40.91
N THR A 224 -4.00 -10.70 -39.78
CA THR A 224 -4.64 -10.59 -38.44
C THR A 224 -3.65 -10.36 -37.29
N ASN A 225 -2.40 -10.00 -37.60
CA ASN A 225 -1.33 -9.98 -36.60
C ASN A 225 -1.03 -8.56 -36.13
N ASP A 226 -1.34 -8.30 -34.87
CA ASP A 226 -0.87 -7.10 -34.19
C ASP A 226 0.57 -7.34 -33.73
N VAL A 227 1.47 -6.47 -34.21
CA VAL A 227 2.87 -6.45 -33.80
C VAL A 227 3.03 -5.34 -32.78
N PHE A 228 3.36 -5.72 -31.55
CA PHE A 228 3.61 -4.80 -30.46
C PHE A 228 5.12 -4.61 -30.28
N VAL A 229 5.58 -3.37 -30.35
CA VAL A 229 6.98 -3.02 -30.09
C VAL A 229 7.10 -2.58 -28.65
N ASN A 230 7.64 -3.43 -27.79
CA ASN A 230 7.82 -3.12 -26.37
C ASN A 230 9.25 -2.65 -26.12
N CYS A 231 9.42 -1.38 -25.74
CA CYS A 231 10.72 -0.80 -25.44
C CYS A 231 11.19 -1.17 -24.02
N PRO A 232 12.37 -1.80 -23.86
CA PRO A 232 12.97 -1.99 -22.54
C PRO A 232 13.29 -0.64 -21.87
N VAL A 233 13.24 -0.64 -20.54
CA VAL A 233 13.56 0.53 -19.72
C VAL A 233 15.07 0.65 -19.54
N TYR A 234 15.60 1.83 -19.82
CA TYR A 234 16.92 2.26 -19.40
C TYR A 234 16.81 3.15 -18.15
N ASP A 235 17.39 2.71 -17.05
CA ASP A 235 17.41 3.45 -15.79
C ASP A 235 18.61 4.40 -15.74
N LEU A 236 18.37 5.70 -15.94
CA LEU A 236 19.39 6.72 -15.74
C LEU A 236 19.58 6.93 -14.22
N LYS A 237 20.76 6.55 -13.71
CA LYS A 237 21.11 6.59 -12.29
C LYS A 237 22.08 7.74 -12.01
N LEU A 238 21.73 8.59 -11.05
CA LEU A 238 22.58 9.69 -10.57
C LEU A 238 22.40 9.93 -9.06
N HIS A 239 23.35 10.58 -8.41
CA HIS A 239 23.22 11.02 -7.03
C HIS A 239 22.51 12.37 -7.00
N TYR A 240 21.30 12.40 -6.45
CA TYR A 240 20.35 13.47 -6.75
C TYR A 240 20.76 14.81 -6.16
N ASN A 241 21.08 14.87 -4.87
CA ASN A 241 21.45 16.13 -4.23
C ASN A 241 22.82 16.61 -4.71
N LYS A 242 23.76 15.70 -4.96
CA LYS A 242 25.09 16.05 -5.43
C LYS A 242 25.10 16.59 -6.87
N GLU A 243 24.28 16.04 -7.78
CA GLU A 243 24.23 16.46 -9.18
C GLU A 243 23.17 17.55 -9.44
N CYS A 244 22.02 17.49 -8.75
CA CYS A 244 20.89 18.40 -8.97
C CYS A 244 20.70 19.48 -7.89
N GLY A 245 21.45 19.46 -6.79
CA GLY A 245 21.23 20.37 -5.65
C GLY A 245 21.34 21.86 -5.99
N SER A 246 22.14 22.23 -6.99
CA SER A 246 22.26 23.62 -7.48
C SER A 246 21.22 24.01 -8.53
N GLN A 247 20.45 23.06 -9.06
CA GLN A 247 19.56 23.24 -10.19
C GLN A 247 18.16 22.69 -9.86
N PRO A 248 17.22 23.54 -9.38
CA PRO A 248 15.94 23.07 -8.85
C PRO A 248 15.00 22.48 -9.92
N ASN A 249 15.22 22.80 -11.20
CA ASN A 249 14.47 22.19 -12.30
C ASN A 249 15.07 20.83 -12.67
N ILE A 250 14.33 19.76 -12.37
CA ILE A 250 14.73 18.36 -12.56
C ILE A 250 15.14 18.09 -14.02
N LEU A 251 14.34 18.53 -14.98
CA LEU A 251 14.59 18.27 -16.41
C LEU A 251 15.92 18.88 -16.86
N LYS A 252 16.20 20.12 -16.42
CA LYS A 252 17.46 20.80 -16.73
C LYS A 252 18.65 20.18 -16.00
N CYS A 253 18.47 19.64 -14.79
CA CYS A 253 19.52 18.85 -14.14
C CYS A 253 19.87 17.61 -14.97
N LEU A 254 18.85 16.85 -15.39
CA LEU A 254 19.04 15.64 -16.20
C LEU A 254 19.75 15.95 -17.52
N ASP A 255 19.37 17.05 -18.19
CA ASP A 255 20.07 17.50 -19.39
C ASP A 255 21.56 17.76 -19.13
N ASN A 256 21.90 18.49 -18.06
CA ASN A 256 23.29 18.78 -17.70
C ASN A 256 24.07 17.50 -17.39
N TYR A 257 23.47 16.60 -16.63
CA TYR A 257 24.08 15.31 -16.29
C TYR A 257 24.38 14.48 -17.56
N ILE A 258 23.44 14.43 -18.51
CA ILE A 258 23.65 13.74 -19.79
C ILE A 258 24.80 14.39 -20.59
N LYS A 259 24.93 15.73 -20.56
CA LYS A 259 26.03 16.45 -21.24
C LYS A 259 27.40 16.08 -20.66
N GLU A 260 27.50 15.96 -19.33
CA GLU A 260 28.76 15.60 -18.65
C GLU A 260 29.20 14.17 -18.97
N LEU A 261 28.26 13.24 -19.19
CA LEU A 261 28.58 11.86 -19.57
C LEU A 261 29.12 11.69 -21.00
N CYS A 262 28.99 12.70 -21.87
CA CYS A 262 29.30 12.57 -23.29
C CYS A 262 30.72 13.05 -23.66
N GLU A 263 31.68 12.13 -23.81
CA GLU A 263 33.00 12.43 -24.37
C GLU A 263 33.03 12.38 -25.94
N ARG A 264 32.91 13.56 -26.54
CA ARG A 264 33.55 14.06 -27.79
C ARG A 264 33.60 13.26 -29.12
N ARG A 265 32.88 12.16 -29.38
CA ARG A 265 32.81 11.61 -30.76
C ARG A 265 31.42 11.12 -31.19
N ILE A 266 30.74 11.89 -32.04
CA ILE A 266 29.50 11.46 -32.71
C ILE A 266 29.46 12.03 -34.16
N SER A 267 28.94 11.26 -35.14
CA SER A 267 28.76 11.63 -36.56
C SER A 267 27.36 11.23 -37.08
N GLY A 268 26.66 12.11 -37.83
CA GLY A 268 25.30 11.92 -38.39
C GLY A 268 24.42 13.19 -38.47
N PRO A 269 23.17 13.14 -38.96
CA PRO A 269 22.28 14.32 -39.07
C PRO A 269 21.70 14.78 -37.71
N TYR A 270 21.24 13.85 -36.86
CA TYR A 270 20.87 14.14 -35.46
C TYR A 270 22.04 14.63 -34.61
N VAL A 271 23.27 14.43 -35.10
CA VAL A 271 24.48 14.88 -34.42
C VAL A 271 24.60 16.39 -34.44
N GLN A 272 24.01 17.11 -35.40
CA GLN A 272 24.03 18.57 -35.32
C GLN A 272 23.18 19.07 -34.15
N ASN A 273 21.98 18.53 -33.95
CA ASN A 273 21.12 18.88 -32.82
C ASN A 273 21.73 18.40 -31.50
N PHE A 274 22.32 17.20 -31.48
CA PHE A 274 23.05 16.70 -30.32
C PHE A 274 24.31 17.56 -30.00
N LYS A 275 25.08 17.98 -31.00
CA LYS A 275 26.21 18.92 -30.83
C LYS A 275 25.74 20.27 -30.32
N LYS A 276 24.61 20.79 -30.84
CA LYS A 276 23.99 22.02 -30.33
C LYS A 276 23.56 21.85 -28.86
N PHE A 277 23.00 20.70 -28.49
CA PHE A 277 22.65 20.38 -27.11
C PHE A 277 23.88 20.33 -26.19
N LEU A 278 24.96 19.67 -26.61
CA LEU A 278 26.20 19.60 -25.83
C LEU A 278 26.86 20.97 -25.62
N THR A 279 26.69 21.91 -26.55
CA THR A 279 27.39 23.21 -26.55
C THR A 279 26.54 24.38 -26.06
N ARG A 280 25.21 24.34 -26.26
CA ARG A 280 24.29 25.41 -25.88
C ARG A 280 23.48 25.05 -24.64
N GLY A 281 23.22 26.05 -23.80
CA GLY A 281 22.44 25.91 -22.56
C GLY A 281 20.92 26.02 -22.73
N ASP A 282 20.44 26.35 -23.93
CA ASP A 282 19.02 26.62 -24.25
C ASP A 282 18.30 25.44 -24.93
N VAL A 283 19.06 24.44 -25.38
CA VAL A 283 18.50 23.23 -25.97
C VAL A 283 18.29 22.19 -24.86
N HIS A 284 17.07 21.66 -24.80
CA HIS A 284 16.63 20.64 -23.84
C HIS A 284 16.35 19.33 -24.56
N LEU A 285 16.88 18.22 -24.03
CA LEU A 285 16.71 16.88 -24.58
C LEU A 285 15.67 16.08 -23.78
N VAL A 286 15.71 16.19 -22.46
CA VAL A 286 14.78 15.47 -21.58
C VAL A 286 13.43 16.19 -21.57
N LYS A 287 12.38 15.48 -21.95
CA LYS A 287 11.01 16.00 -22.06
C LYS A 287 10.05 15.17 -21.21
N PRO A 288 9.04 15.81 -20.58
CA PRO A 288 7.98 15.10 -19.89
C PRO A 288 7.02 14.46 -20.91
N GLN A 289 6.74 13.17 -20.78
CA GLN A 289 5.75 12.47 -21.62
C GLN A 289 4.35 12.52 -21.01
N SER A 290 4.22 12.96 -19.76
CA SER A 290 2.95 13.04 -19.05
C SER A 290 2.81 14.33 -18.24
N VAL A 291 1.59 14.66 -17.84
CA VAL A 291 1.32 15.71 -16.86
C VAL A 291 1.84 15.26 -15.51
N TRP A 292 2.92 15.91 -15.05
CA TRP A 292 3.54 15.55 -13.77
C TRP A 292 2.66 15.92 -12.59
N GLY A 293 2.58 15.03 -11.60
CA GLY A 293 1.81 15.21 -10.37
C GLY A 293 2.54 14.69 -9.12
N ILE A 294 1.86 14.78 -7.98
CA ILE A 294 2.36 14.31 -6.69
C ILE A 294 1.92 12.84 -6.46
N PRO A 295 2.80 11.96 -5.95
CA PRO A 295 4.20 12.20 -5.58
C PRO A 295 5.14 12.22 -6.79
N LEU A 296 6.18 13.05 -6.71
CA LEU A 296 7.25 13.11 -7.74
C LEU A 296 8.06 11.82 -7.78
N PHE A 297 8.57 11.41 -6.62
CA PHE A 297 9.37 10.20 -6.45
C PHE A 297 8.65 9.18 -5.57
N THR A 298 8.92 7.90 -5.85
CA THR A 298 8.61 6.79 -4.97
C THR A 298 9.88 6.38 -4.24
N THR A 299 9.94 6.65 -2.94
CA THR A 299 11.02 6.21 -2.05
C THR A 299 10.73 4.84 -1.48
N TYR A 300 11.69 3.92 -1.58
CA TYR A 300 11.52 2.55 -1.09
C TYR A 300 11.49 2.49 0.44
N LYS A 301 10.63 1.63 1.01
CA LYS A 301 10.62 1.33 2.45
C LYS A 301 11.26 -0.04 2.71
N PRO A 302 11.75 -0.31 3.93
CA PRO A 302 12.35 -1.60 4.25
C PRO A 302 11.44 -2.80 4.00
N ARG A 303 10.11 -2.62 4.11
CA ARG A 303 9.13 -3.67 3.81
C ARG A 303 9.01 -4.01 2.34
N ASP A 304 9.27 -3.04 1.46
CA ASP A 304 9.21 -3.23 0.00
C ASP A 304 10.38 -4.11 -0.44
N ILE A 305 11.54 -3.94 0.18
CA ILE A 305 12.76 -4.74 -0.07
C ILE A 305 12.59 -6.19 0.43
N GLN A 306 11.75 -6.45 1.43
CA GLN A 306 11.44 -7.80 1.92
C GLN A 306 10.41 -8.54 1.06
N ASN A 307 9.69 -7.83 0.18
CA ASN A 307 8.65 -8.43 -0.66
C ASN A 307 9.28 -8.95 -1.95
N SER A 308 9.33 -10.27 -2.13
CA SER A 308 9.91 -10.90 -3.33
C SER A 308 9.20 -10.53 -4.64
N LYS A 309 7.96 -10.02 -4.56
CA LYS A 309 7.23 -9.51 -5.73
C LYS A 309 7.71 -8.14 -6.22
N ASN A 310 8.35 -7.36 -5.35
CA ASN A 310 8.85 -6.05 -5.69
C ASN A 310 10.33 -6.17 -6.06
N ASN A 311 10.67 -6.08 -7.34
CA ASN A 311 12.06 -6.14 -7.79
C ASN A 311 12.74 -4.78 -7.58
N VAL A 312 13.04 -4.45 -6.31
CA VAL A 312 13.73 -3.22 -5.94
C VAL A 312 15.24 -3.44 -6.08
N PRO A 313 15.97 -2.69 -6.93
CA PRO A 313 17.43 -2.76 -6.96
C PRO A 313 18.03 -2.31 -5.62
N SER A 314 19.10 -2.97 -5.13
CA SER A 314 19.66 -2.63 -3.81
C SER A 314 20.39 -1.29 -3.79
N ASP A 315 20.92 -0.87 -4.93
CA ASP A 315 21.66 0.37 -5.16
C ASP A 315 20.77 1.61 -5.36
N VAL A 316 19.44 1.44 -5.48
CA VAL A 316 18.50 2.54 -5.74
C VAL A 316 17.75 2.95 -4.47
N PHE A 317 17.69 4.25 -4.19
CA PHE A 317 16.99 4.84 -3.04
C PHE A 317 15.57 5.29 -3.38
N LYS A 318 15.41 6.05 -4.48
CA LYS A 318 14.13 6.55 -4.96
C LYS A 318 14.07 6.47 -6.50
N VAL A 319 12.86 6.31 -7.03
CA VAL A 319 12.60 6.25 -8.48
C VAL A 319 11.54 7.27 -8.82
N LEU A 320 11.64 7.88 -10.01
CA LEU A 320 10.57 8.74 -10.52
C LEU A 320 9.25 7.95 -10.53
N SER A 321 8.17 8.58 -10.03
CA SER A 321 6.85 7.96 -10.00
C SER A 321 6.42 7.52 -11.39
N SER A 322 5.81 6.34 -11.52
CA SER A 322 5.35 5.79 -12.81
C SER A 322 4.36 6.70 -13.55
N LYS A 323 3.70 7.62 -12.83
CA LYS A 323 2.83 8.65 -13.40
C LYS A 323 3.58 9.74 -14.15
N ASN A 324 4.81 10.01 -13.73
CA ASN A 324 5.64 11.09 -14.24
C ASN A 324 6.61 10.46 -15.25
N LYS A 325 6.18 10.36 -16.51
CA LYS A 325 6.96 9.72 -17.57
C LYS A 325 7.93 10.72 -18.19
N LEU A 326 9.06 10.21 -18.66
CA LEU A 326 10.11 10.94 -19.36
C LEU A 326 10.44 10.25 -20.68
N PHE A 327 10.78 11.06 -21.67
CA PHE A 327 11.33 10.61 -22.93
C PHE A 327 12.35 11.63 -23.44
N LEU A 328 13.16 11.23 -24.43
CA LEU A 328 14.17 12.08 -25.02
C LEU A 328 13.68 12.64 -26.37
N SER A 329 13.68 13.95 -26.55
CA SER A 329 13.24 14.61 -27.79
C SER A 329 13.85 16.01 -27.92
N PHE A 330 14.30 16.34 -29.13
CA PHE A 330 14.79 17.67 -29.51
C PHE A 330 13.71 18.66 -29.94
N PHE A 331 12.53 18.18 -30.33
CA PHE A 331 11.51 19.01 -31.02
C PHE A 331 10.29 19.30 -30.16
N ASP A 332 10.00 18.46 -29.16
CA ASP A 332 8.82 18.63 -28.32
C ASP A 332 8.99 19.77 -27.30
N GLU A 333 7.89 20.45 -27.01
CA GLU A 333 7.82 21.52 -26.02
C GLU A 333 7.76 20.98 -24.59
N ILE A 334 8.17 21.80 -23.61
CA ILE A 334 8.00 21.50 -22.19
C ILE A 334 6.79 22.32 -21.71
N PRO A 335 5.65 21.69 -21.35
CA PRO A 335 4.49 22.43 -20.85
C PRO A 335 4.85 23.14 -19.53
N LYS A 336 4.06 24.12 -19.11
CA LYS A 336 4.28 24.77 -17.81
C LYS A 336 3.72 23.87 -16.70
N SER A 337 4.57 23.47 -15.75
CA SER A 337 4.15 22.76 -14.54
C SER A 337 4.96 23.22 -13.32
N PRO A 338 4.33 23.46 -12.15
CA PRO A 338 5.04 23.77 -10.92
C PRO A 338 5.82 22.57 -10.38
N TYR A 339 5.52 21.36 -10.87
CA TYR A 339 6.08 20.10 -10.36
C TYR A 339 7.45 19.74 -10.96
N TYR A 340 7.96 20.51 -11.94
CA TYR A 340 9.35 20.35 -12.40
C TYR A 340 10.37 20.94 -11.43
N MET A 341 9.92 21.78 -10.50
CA MET A 341 10.78 22.39 -9.48
C MET A 341 10.71 21.60 -8.17
N GLU A 342 11.79 20.89 -7.85
CA GLU A 342 11.95 20.30 -6.52
C GLU A 342 12.66 21.29 -5.61
N GLU A 343 12.01 21.64 -4.50
CA GLU A 343 12.64 22.40 -3.44
C GLU A 343 13.40 21.42 -2.54
N SER A 344 14.71 21.64 -2.41
CA SER A 344 15.52 20.91 -1.45
C SER A 344 14.96 21.11 -0.05
N GLN A 345 14.55 20.04 0.62
CA GLN A 345 14.01 20.14 1.98
C GLN A 345 15.07 20.72 2.92
N PRO A 346 14.73 21.76 3.72
CA PRO A 346 15.67 22.30 4.69
C PRO A 346 15.99 21.23 5.74
N LEU A 347 17.23 21.25 6.25
CA LEU A 347 17.63 20.35 7.32
C LEU A 347 16.86 20.69 8.60
N ILE A 348 16.02 19.76 9.05
CA ILE A 348 15.20 19.88 10.25
C ILE A 348 15.98 19.31 11.44
N LYS A 349 15.83 19.95 12.61
CA LYS A 349 16.35 19.42 13.89
C LYS A 349 15.84 18.00 14.14
N LEU A 350 16.68 17.17 14.76
CA LEU A 350 16.35 15.77 15.05
C LEU A 350 15.10 15.65 15.91
N SER A 351 14.92 16.53 16.91
CA SER A 351 13.76 16.53 17.78
C SER A 351 12.47 16.77 17.01
N ASP A 352 12.51 17.72 16.08
CA ASP A 352 11.34 18.20 15.35
C ASP A 352 10.95 17.15 14.30
N PHE A 353 11.93 16.60 13.57
CA PHE A 353 11.71 15.47 12.67
C PHE A 353 11.17 14.24 13.43
N ALA A 354 11.81 13.85 14.53
CA ALA A 354 11.39 12.69 15.31
C ALA A 354 9.99 12.89 15.92
N SER A 355 9.59 14.12 16.23
CA SER A 355 8.24 14.44 16.69
C SER A 355 7.17 14.35 15.59
N SER A 356 7.53 14.63 14.33
CA SER A 356 6.63 14.54 13.17
C SER A 356 6.24 13.10 12.82
N ILE A 357 7.17 12.17 13.06
CA ILE A 357 6.99 10.74 12.80
C ILE A 357 6.56 9.97 14.06
N PHE A 358 6.53 10.61 15.22
CA PHE A 358 6.20 9.97 16.48
C PHE A 358 4.71 9.60 16.53
N ASP A 359 4.44 8.30 16.59
CA ASP A 359 3.14 7.79 17.00
C ASP A 359 3.29 7.02 18.32
N LYS A 360 2.75 7.59 19.40
CA LYS A 360 2.76 6.97 20.73
C LYS A 360 2.06 5.62 20.73
N LEU A 361 1.02 5.45 19.90
CA LEU A 361 0.25 4.22 19.82
C LEU A 361 1.15 3.04 19.48
N HIS A 362 1.99 3.21 18.47
CA HIS A 362 2.90 2.16 18.00
C HIS A 362 3.94 1.78 19.06
N ARG A 363 4.59 2.78 19.68
CA ARG A 363 5.65 2.57 20.68
C ARG A 363 5.12 1.97 21.98
N PHE A 364 3.95 2.43 22.43
CA PHE A 364 3.35 1.94 23.66
C PHE A 364 2.84 0.51 23.52
N PHE A 365 2.30 0.16 22.34
CA PHE A 365 1.89 -1.21 22.05
C PHE A 365 3.07 -2.17 22.24
N TYR A 366 4.23 -1.80 21.69
CA TYR A 366 5.44 -2.60 21.78
C TYR A 366 5.91 -2.80 23.23
N ALA A 367 5.82 -1.77 24.08
CA ALA A 367 6.08 -1.87 25.51
C ALA A 367 5.02 -2.70 26.25
N PHE A 368 3.75 -2.66 25.82
CA PHE A 368 2.66 -3.42 26.40
C PHE A 368 2.82 -4.93 26.18
N LYS A 369 3.26 -5.34 24.98
CA LYS A 369 3.51 -6.76 24.63
C LYS A 369 4.47 -7.45 25.60
N LYS A 370 5.47 -6.73 26.12
CA LYS A 370 6.44 -7.27 27.08
C LYS A 370 5.84 -7.70 28.41
N LYS A 371 4.69 -7.16 28.79
CA LYS A 371 4.07 -7.43 30.08
C LYS A 371 3.28 -8.75 30.11
N GLY A 372 3.26 -9.53 29.02
CA GLY A 372 2.66 -10.87 28.99
C GLY A 372 1.15 -10.87 29.28
N ASN A 373 0.42 -9.94 28.65
CA ASN A 373 -1.00 -9.69 28.96
C ASN A 373 -1.93 -10.29 27.90
N GLU A 374 -1.85 -11.59 27.69
CA GLU A 374 -2.80 -12.28 26.83
C GLU A 374 -4.15 -12.42 27.54
N ILE A 375 -5.24 -12.14 26.82
CA ILE A 375 -6.61 -12.37 27.28
C ILE A 375 -7.06 -13.72 26.71
N SER A 376 -7.50 -14.63 27.57
CA SER A 376 -8.04 -15.92 27.13
C SER A 376 -9.38 -15.73 26.40
N PRO A 377 -9.62 -16.45 25.29
CA PRO A 377 -10.89 -16.39 24.59
C PRO A 377 -12.03 -16.93 25.46
N VAL A 378 -13.24 -16.39 25.29
CA VAL A 378 -14.45 -16.89 25.94
C VAL A 378 -14.79 -18.30 25.44
N SER A 379 -15.07 -19.22 26.37
CA SER A 379 -15.61 -20.53 26.00
C SER A 379 -17.14 -20.48 25.87
N ILE A 380 -17.69 -21.30 24.98
CA ILE A 380 -19.15 -21.39 24.78
C ILE A 380 -19.87 -21.76 26.10
N LYS A 381 -19.24 -22.56 26.96
CA LYS A 381 -19.78 -22.94 28.27
C LYS A 381 -19.95 -21.75 29.20
N GLU A 382 -18.97 -20.84 29.22
CA GLU A 382 -19.07 -19.58 29.99
C GLU A 382 -20.11 -18.62 29.40
N LEU A 383 -20.21 -18.59 28.07
CA LEU A 383 -21.13 -17.72 27.35
C LEU A 383 -22.59 -18.01 27.68
N ILE A 384 -22.95 -19.30 27.75
CA ILE A 384 -24.32 -19.77 28.09
C ILE A 384 -24.73 -19.33 29.50
N HIS A 385 -23.79 -19.24 30.45
CA HIS A 385 -24.07 -18.79 31.81
C HIS A 385 -24.19 -17.27 31.95
N ASN A 386 -23.63 -16.50 31.00
CA ASN A 386 -23.56 -15.04 31.07
C ASN A 386 -24.61 -14.31 30.23
N ILE A 387 -25.37 -15.01 29.38
CA ILE A 387 -26.41 -14.43 28.52
C ILE A 387 -27.78 -14.81 29.08
N SER A 388 -28.51 -13.80 29.55
CA SER A 388 -29.83 -13.96 30.16
C SER A 388 -30.99 -13.40 29.33
N ASP A 389 -30.71 -12.64 28.27
CA ASP A 389 -31.74 -12.00 27.43
C ASP A 389 -31.60 -12.45 25.97
N PHE A 390 -32.68 -13.05 25.46
CA PHE A 390 -32.82 -13.50 24.07
C PHE A 390 -33.86 -12.69 23.30
N SER A 391 -34.43 -11.65 23.93
CA SER A 391 -35.53 -10.87 23.35
C SER A 391 -35.02 -9.64 22.61
N LEU A 392 -35.59 -9.37 21.44
CA LEU A 392 -35.44 -8.13 20.69
C LEU A 392 -36.80 -7.42 20.73
N LYS A 393 -36.87 -6.28 21.42
CA LYS A 393 -38.02 -5.38 21.32
C LYS A 393 -37.71 -4.28 20.30
N HIS A 394 -38.67 -4.01 19.43
CA HIS A 394 -38.61 -2.95 18.44
C HIS A 394 -39.62 -1.87 18.85
N ASP A 395 -39.15 -0.77 19.42
CA ASP A 395 -39.99 0.38 19.71
C ASP A 395 -39.95 1.38 18.54
N THR A 396 -41.00 2.18 18.41
CA THR A 396 -41.11 3.21 17.36
C THR A 396 -40.18 4.40 17.62
N ILE A 397 -39.62 4.99 16.56
CA ILE A 397 -38.72 6.14 16.65
C ILE A 397 -39.49 7.44 16.88
N GLU A 398 -39.03 8.26 17.82
CA GLU A 398 -39.58 9.59 18.10
C GLU A 398 -38.93 10.69 17.24
N CYS A 399 -39.63 11.14 16.20
CA CYS A 399 -39.09 12.14 15.27
C CYS A 399 -38.96 13.57 15.83
N LYS A 400 -39.58 13.89 16.97
CA LYS A 400 -39.54 15.24 17.56
C LYS A 400 -38.13 15.67 17.99
N ALA A 401 -37.25 14.73 18.33
CA ALA A 401 -35.90 14.99 18.80
C ALA A 401 -34.82 14.96 17.70
N VAL A 402 -35.19 14.60 16.45
CA VAL A 402 -34.25 14.39 15.35
C VAL A 402 -34.03 15.68 14.55
N LYS A 403 -32.87 16.33 14.73
CA LYS A 403 -32.49 17.53 13.96
C LYS A 403 -32.30 17.17 12.48
N LYS A 404 -33.06 17.80 11.57
CA LYS A 404 -32.87 17.65 10.12
C LYS A 404 -31.48 18.16 9.74
N SER A 405 -30.67 17.30 9.12
CA SER A 405 -29.28 17.62 8.76
C SER A 405 -28.82 16.95 7.47
N LEU A 406 -29.29 15.73 7.20
CA LEU A 406 -28.97 14.99 6.00
C LEU A 406 -29.50 15.72 4.75
N ASN A 407 -28.61 15.96 3.79
CA ASN A 407 -28.95 16.48 2.47
C ASN A 407 -28.55 15.44 1.41
N LEU A 408 -29.55 14.77 0.86
CA LEU A 408 -29.34 13.74 -0.16
C LEU A 408 -29.07 14.33 -1.54
N ASP A 409 -29.24 15.62 -1.80
CA ASP A 409 -29.12 16.19 -3.15
C ASP A 409 -27.65 16.42 -3.58
N LEU A 410 -26.71 16.31 -2.65
CA LEU A 410 -25.29 16.52 -2.91
C LEU A 410 -24.63 15.31 -3.59
N GLU A 411 -23.74 15.58 -4.54
CA GLU A 411 -22.91 14.56 -5.19
C GLU A 411 -21.84 14.00 -4.23
N VAL A 412 -21.43 12.75 -4.46
CA VAL A 412 -20.45 12.06 -3.62
C VAL A 412 -19.05 12.69 -3.75
N GLU A 413 -18.70 13.22 -4.93
CA GLU A 413 -17.46 13.94 -5.21
C GLU A 413 -17.32 15.17 -4.31
N VAL A 414 -18.40 15.92 -4.13
CA VAL A 414 -18.44 17.09 -3.24
C VAL A 414 -18.22 16.66 -1.80
N ALA A 415 -18.91 15.60 -1.35
CA ALA A 415 -18.74 15.07 -0.01
C ALA A 415 -17.30 14.61 0.29
N LYS A 416 -16.60 14.02 -0.71
CA LYS A 416 -15.18 13.63 -0.61
C LYS A 416 -14.28 14.85 -0.45
N GLY A 417 -14.45 15.87 -1.29
CA GLY A 417 -13.66 17.10 -1.24
C GLY A 417 -13.85 17.88 0.06
N VAL A 418 -15.10 18.05 0.49
CA VAL A 418 -15.45 18.73 1.75
C VAL A 418 -14.92 17.98 2.97
N ALA A 419 -14.97 16.64 2.98
CA ALA A 419 -14.41 15.85 4.07
C ALA A 419 -12.90 16.06 4.22
N ALA A 420 -12.17 16.13 3.11
CA ALA A 420 -10.75 16.46 3.14
C ALA A 420 -10.50 17.86 3.72
N GLU A 421 -11.28 18.86 3.29
CA GLU A 421 -11.17 20.24 3.79
C GLU A 421 -11.51 20.35 5.28
N LYS A 422 -12.61 19.71 5.74
CA LYS A 422 -13.01 19.73 7.16
C LYS A 422 -11.90 19.17 8.04
N ILE A 423 -11.32 18.03 7.65
CA ILE A 423 -10.23 17.43 8.40
C ILE A 423 -8.99 18.34 8.37
N CYS A 424 -8.68 19.00 7.24
CA CYS A 424 -7.61 20.00 7.19
C CYS A 424 -7.85 21.13 8.21
N LYS A 425 -9.06 21.71 8.24
CA LYS A 425 -9.44 22.75 9.22
C LYS A 425 -9.33 22.27 10.68
N ILE A 426 -9.66 21.01 10.96
CA ILE A 426 -9.46 20.42 12.29
C ILE A 426 -7.96 20.35 12.62
N ILE A 427 -7.12 19.92 11.68
CA ILE A 427 -5.66 19.87 11.87
C ILE A 427 -5.11 21.28 12.10
N GLU A 428 -5.53 22.26 11.30
CA GLU A 428 -5.17 23.68 11.43
C GLU A 428 -5.49 24.20 12.84
N GLY A 429 -6.72 23.99 13.32
CA GLY A 429 -7.14 24.38 14.66
C GLY A 429 -6.27 23.75 15.74
N LEU A 430 -5.94 22.45 15.61
CA LEU A 430 -5.07 21.75 16.56
C LEU A 430 -3.62 22.28 16.56
N VAL A 431 -3.09 22.64 15.39
CA VAL A 431 -1.75 23.25 15.25
C VAL A 431 -1.73 24.63 15.89
N LEU A 432 -2.74 25.47 15.62
CA LEU A 432 -2.82 26.85 16.14
C LEU A 432 -2.99 26.92 17.67
N ILE A 433 -3.75 26.00 18.27
CA ILE A 433 -3.91 25.93 19.73
C ILE A 433 -2.57 25.63 20.43
N LYS A 434 -1.68 24.87 19.78
CA LYS A 434 -0.36 24.53 20.34
C LYS A 434 0.64 25.66 20.22
N GLY A 435 0.64 26.42 19.12
CA GLY A 435 1.51 27.60 18.98
C GLY A 435 1.34 28.63 20.11
N LYS A 436 0.17 28.69 20.74
CA LYS A 436 -0.09 29.55 21.92
C LYS A 436 0.43 28.99 23.25
N LYS A 437 0.75 27.69 23.34
CA LYS A 437 1.16 26.98 24.59
C LYS A 437 2.66 26.69 24.70
N GLU A 438 3.47 27.01 23.68
CA GLU A 438 4.91 26.69 23.64
C GLU A 438 5.81 27.50 24.61
N LYS A 439 5.26 28.32 25.51
CA LYS A 439 6.03 28.92 26.62
C LYS A 439 6.39 27.94 27.75
N SER A 440 6.12 26.64 27.63
CA SER A 440 6.43 25.64 28.67
C SER A 440 7.71 24.84 28.37
N VAL A 441 8.66 24.90 29.30
CA VAL A 441 10.11 24.62 29.19
C VAL A 441 10.47 23.11 29.06
N LYS A 442 9.51 22.20 28.89
CA LYS A 442 9.80 20.76 28.70
C LYS A 442 9.26 20.29 27.35
N LYS A 443 10.13 20.22 26.34
CA LYS A 443 9.90 19.51 25.06
C LYS A 443 9.73 17.99 25.31
N GLN A 444 8.59 17.57 25.85
CA GLN A 444 8.14 16.18 25.68
C GLN A 444 7.70 16.01 24.23
N MET A 445 7.97 14.84 23.65
CA MET A 445 7.42 14.52 22.32
C MET A 445 5.90 14.53 22.40
N ASP A 446 5.32 15.54 21.76
CA ASP A 446 3.88 15.70 21.67
C ASP A 446 3.25 14.52 20.92
N ASP A 447 2.10 14.06 21.37
CA ASP A 447 1.31 13.02 20.70
C ASP A 447 0.20 13.65 19.84
N VAL A 448 -0.43 12.82 19.00
CA VAL A 448 -1.69 13.15 18.34
C VAL A 448 -2.73 13.47 19.41
N HIS A 449 -3.46 14.58 19.22
CA HIS A 449 -4.54 15.00 20.12
C HIS A 449 -5.57 13.87 20.31
N LYS A 450 -6.01 13.67 21.57
CA LYS A 450 -7.06 12.69 21.90
C LYS A 450 -8.35 13.06 21.17
N GLY A 451 -9.09 12.08 20.67
CA GLY A 451 -10.34 12.27 19.91
C GLY A 451 -10.13 12.41 18.41
N PHE A 452 -8.96 12.87 17.96
CA PHE A 452 -8.72 13.18 16.54
C PHE A 452 -8.85 11.95 15.63
N ARG A 453 -8.33 10.78 16.05
CA ARG A 453 -8.44 9.56 15.24
C ARG A 453 -9.88 9.10 15.09
N MET A 454 -10.68 9.20 16.16
CA MET A 454 -12.10 8.89 16.14
C MET A 454 -12.83 9.82 15.18
N GLN A 455 -12.59 11.14 15.27
CA GLN A 455 -13.20 12.12 14.37
C GLN A 455 -12.87 11.84 12.89
N CYS A 456 -11.61 11.54 12.55
CA CYS A 456 -11.22 11.14 11.20
C CYS A 456 -11.98 9.91 10.70
N ILE A 457 -12.07 8.86 11.54
CA ILE A 457 -12.78 7.63 11.21
C ILE A 457 -14.28 7.89 11.07
N LEU A 458 -14.88 8.71 11.94
CA LEU A 458 -16.31 9.02 11.92
C LEU A 458 -16.68 9.82 10.65
N ILE A 459 -15.92 10.85 10.30
CA ILE A 459 -16.13 11.62 9.05
C ILE A 459 -15.96 10.70 7.84
N GLY A 460 -14.90 9.88 7.81
CA GLY A 460 -14.70 8.91 6.72
C GLY A 460 -15.84 7.88 6.62
N THR A 461 -16.36 7.41 7.75
CA THR A 461 -17.50 6.48 7.81
C THR A 461 -18.78 7.13 7.30
N HIS A 462 -19.00 8.40 7.62
CA HIS A 462 -20.16 9.14 7.12
C HIS A 462 -20.12 9.29 5.60
N VAL A 463 -18.98 9.66 5.00
CA VAL A 463 -18.86 9.79 3.54
C VAL A 463 -19.02 8.44 2.81
N GLU A 464 -18.51 7.34 3.38
CA GLU A 464 -18.75 6.00 2.82
C GLU A 464 -20.22 5.60 2.92
N ALA A 465 -20.87 5.84 4.06
CA ALA A 465 -22.28 5.55 4.23
C ALA A 465 -23.16 6.40 3.29
N PHE A 466 -22.82 7.68 3.10
CA PHE A 466 -23.48 8.57 2.14
C PHE A 466 -23.43 8.01 0.71
N ASN A 467 -22.25 7.56 0.28
CA ASN A 467 -22.05 6.91 -1.02
C ASN A 467 -22.89 5.63 -1.15
N ILE A 468 -22.88 4.75 -0.15
CA ILE A 468 -23.69 3.52 -0.16
C ILE A 468 -25.19 3.83 -0.26
N VAL A 469 -25.67 4.81 0.51
CA VAL A 469 -27.09 5.21 0.54
C VAL A 469 -27.51 5.76 -0.83
N ARG A 470 -26.74 6.68 -1.42
CA ARG A 470 -27.06 7.25 -2.75
C ARG A 470 -27.01 6.22 -3.87
N GLN A 471 -26.05 5.29 -3.83
CA GLN A 471 -26.02 4.17 -4.80
C GLN A 471 -27.24 3.26 -4.67
N LEU A 472 -27.66 2.92 -3.43
CA LEU A 472 -28.86 2.11 -3.21
C LEU A 472 -30.16 2.82 -3.64
N LEU A 473 -30.17 4.15 -3.66
CA LEU A 473 -31.28 4.97 -4.16
C LEU A 473 -31.19 5.25 -5.67
N ASN A 474 -30.19 4.71 -6.38
CA ASN A 474 -29.92 4.98 -7.79
C ASN A 474 -29.76 6.48 -8.11
N MET A 475 -29.22 7.26 -7.17
CA MET A 475 -28.96 8.70 -7.37
C MET A 475 -27.59 8.98 -8.00
N GLU A 476 -26.77 7.94 -8.20
CA GLU A 476 -25.46 8.01 -8.83
C GLU A 476 -25.53 7.46 -10.26
N SER A 477 -24.87 8.13 -11.21
CA SER A 477 -24.72 7.60 -12.56
C SER A 477 -23.83 6.36 -12.53
N MET A 478 -24.24 5.31 -13.25
CA MET A 478 -23.46 4.06 -13.33
C MET A 478 -22.04 4.28 -13.89
N LEU A 479 -21.83 5.34 -14.67
CA LEU A 479 -20.54 5.68 -15.29
C LEU A 479 -19.57 6.38 -14.32
N SER A 480 -20.08 6.99 -13.24
CA SER A 480 -19.29 7.75 -12.27
C SER A 480 -19.26 7.10 -10.88
N LEU A 481 -19.61 5.81 -10.78
CA LEU A 481 -19.61 5.10 -9.49
C LEU A 481 -18.23 5.10 -8.83
N THR A 482 -18.17 5.65 -7.63
CA THR A 482 -16.96 5.62 -6.80
C THR A 482 -17.06 4.49 -5.77
N ARG A 483 -16.06 3.59 -5.77
CA ARG A 483 -15.83 2.68 -4.64
C ARG A 483 -14.83 3.29 -3.67
N TYR A 484 -15.00 2.97 -2.38
CA TYR A 484 -14.06 3.32 -1.32
C TYR A 484 -13.70 4.82 -1.29
N THR A 485 -14.67 5.68 -0.97
CA THR A 485 -14.43 7.13 -0.84
C THR A 485 -13.29 7.46 0.14
N SER A 486 -13.07 6.58 1.13
CA SER A 486 -11.95 6.60 2.07
C SER A 486 -10.57 6.54 1.40
N LEU A 487 -10.44 5.98 0.19
CA LEU A 487 -9.18 5.95 -0.54
C LEU A 487 -8.75 7.36 -0.95
N TYR A 488 -9.70 8.21 -1.34
CA TYR A 488 -9.42 9.61 -1.62
C TYR A 488 -8.79 10.29 -0.42
N LEU A 489 -9.43 10.18 0.75
CA LEU A 489 -8.89 10.75 1.99
C LEU A 489 -7.52 10.15 2.34
N HIS A 490 -7.32 8.84 2.19
CA HIS A 490 -6.03 8.19 2.43
C HIS A 490 -4.92 8.77 1.54
N LYS A 491 -5.14 8.79 0.22
CA LYS A 491 -4.17 9.28 -0.76
C LYS A 491 -3.91 10.77 -0.58
N PHE A 492 -4.96 11.55 -0.35
CA PHE A 492 -4.88 12.98 -0.08
C PHE A 492 -4.04 13.28 1.16
N PHE A 493 -4.31 12.67 2.32
CA PHE A 493 -3.52 12.93 3.53
C PHE A 493 -2.08 12.39 3.46
N LYS A 494 -1.80 11.48 2.52
CA LYS A 494 -0.43 11.05 2.22
C LYS A 494 0.34 12.08 1.40
N SER A 495 -0.32 12.83 0.51
CA SER A 495 0.29 13.83 -0.37
C SER A 495 0.16 15.28 0.11
N VAL A 496 -0.75 15.56 1.06
CA VAL A 496 -1.07 16.92 1.53
C VAL A 496 0.14 17.68 2.07
N THR A 497 1.13 16.93 2.58
CA THR A 497 2.37 17.47 3.13
C THR A 497 3.30 18.03 2.05
N ASN A 498 3.04 17.69 0.79
CA ASN A 498 3.84 18.07 -0.38
C ASN A 498 3.06 19.01 -1.32
N LEU A 499 1.78 19.29 -1.04
CA LEU A 499 0.97 20.22 -1.83
C LEU A 499 1.36 21.65 -1.46
N LYS A 500 2.09 22.32 -2.36
CA LYS A 500 2.38 23.75 -2.29
C LYS A 500 1.06 24.53 -2.15
N GLU A 501 1.09 25.66 -1.45
CA GLU A 501 -0.07 26.55 -1.17
C GLU A 501 -1.10 26.04 -0.14
N LYS A 502 -0.96 24.83 0.42
CA LYS A 502 -1.79 24.40 1.57
C LYS A 502 -1.11 24.71 2.90
N PHE A 503 -1.87 25.16 3.90
CA PHE A 503 -1.37 25.45 5.25
C PHE A 503 -0.60 24.28 5.90
N LEU A 504 -0.88 23.05 5.47
CA LEU A 504 -0.28 21.83 5.98
C LEU A 504 1.10 21.52 5.40
N TYR A 505 1.60 22.34 4.47
CA TYR A 505 2.93 22.18 3.86
C TYR A 505 4.04 22.35 4.91
N GLU A 506 4.95 21.38 4.96
CA GLU A 506 6.16 21.37 5.80
C GLU A 506 6.00 21.51 7.32
N ASN A 507 4.78 21.57 7.87
CA ASN A 507 4.57 21.66 9.31
C ASN A 507 4.68 20.29 10.01
N PRO A 508 5.67 20.04 10.89
CA PRO A 508 5.89 18.73 11.54
C PRO A 508 4.67 18.20 12.31
N ILE A 509 3.91 19.10 12.96
CA ILE A 509 2.73 18.74 13.74
C ILE A 509 1.58 18.36 12.81
N ALA A 510 1.36 19.13 11.74
CA ALA A 510 0.36 18.83 10.72
C ALA A 510 0.64 17.48 10.04
N ILE A 511 1.89 17.22 9.67
CA ILE A 511 2.34 15.95 9.06
C ILE A 511 1.98 14.76 9.95
N ARG A 512 2.22 14.86 11.26
CA ARG A 512 1.88 13.79 12.21
C ARG A 512 0.37 13.50 12.21
N HIS A 513 -0.45 14.54 12.26
CA HIS A 513 -1.91 14.41 12.25
C HIS A 513 -2.43 13.86 10.92
N ALA A 514 -1.95 14.36 9.79
CA ALA A 514 -2.31 13.88 8.46
C ALA A 514 -1.95 12.38 8.30
N ARG A 515 -0.73 11.97 8.70
CA ARG A 515 -0.31 10.55 8.67
C ARG A 515 -1.18 9.66 9.55
N ALA A 516 -1.55 10.13 10.75
CA ALA A 516 -2.43 9.38 11.65
C ALA A 516 -3.84 9.20 11.06
N CYS A 517 -4.40 10.26 10.49
CA CYS A 517 -5.72 10.25 9.85
C CYS A 517 -5.74 9.34 8.61
N GLY A 518 -4.76 9.50 7.71
CA GLY A 518 -4.66 8.72 6.48
C GLY A 518 -4.52 7.21 6.74
N ARG A 519 -3.84 6.79 7.82
CA ARG A 519 -3.76 5.37 8.21
C ARG A 519 -5.06 4.87 8.86
N ALA A 520 -5.71 5.69 9.66
CA ALA A 520 -6.93 5.32 10.38
C ALA A 520 -8.11 5.10 9.44
N ILE A 521 -8.27 5.96 8.43
CA ILE A 521 -9.41 5.93 7.50
C ILE A 521 -9.46 4.64 6.66
N LEU A 522 -8.33 3.99 6.39
CA LEU A 522 -8.29 2.68 5.68
C LEU A 522 -9.04 1.56 6.42
N HIS A 523 -9.26 1.68 7.73
CA HIS A 523 -10.01 0.69 8.50
C HIS A 523 -11.53 0.82 8.33
N VAL A 524 -12.03 1.95 7.85
CA VAL A 524 -13.46 2.17 7.59
C VAL A 524 -13.99 1.21 6.50
N PRO A 525 -13.45 1.21 5.26
CA PRO A 525 -13.94 0.30 4.23
C PRO A 525 -13.65 -1.17 4.57
N ALA A 526 -12.62 -1.44 5.39
CA ALA A 526 -12.33 -2.80 5.85
C ALA A 526 -13.44 -3.40 6.74
N VAL A 527 -14.19 -2.55 7.45
CA VAL A 527 -15.38 -2.97 8.22
C VAL A 527 -16.62 -2.98 7.34
N LEU A 528 -16.84 -1.97 6.50
CA LEU A 528 -18.08 -1.82 5.72
C LEU A 528 -18.22 -2.82 4.56
N TYR A 529 -17.13 -3.19 3.88
CA TYR A 529 -17.18 -3.99 2.64
C TYR A 529 -16.61 -5.41 2.82
N ARG A 530 -16.65 -5.94 4.04
CA ARG A 530 -16.10 -7.27 4.34
C ARG A 530 -16.90 -8.38 3.65
N ARG A 531 -16.30 -9.07 2.68
CA ARG A 531 -16.92 -10.22 1.99
C ARG A 531 -17.02 -11.44 2.92
N ASN A 532 -18.13 -12.16 2.81
CA ASN A 532 -18.34 -13.41 3.54
C ASN A 532 -17.40 -14.51 2.99
N ILE A 533 -17.08 -15.50 3.82
CA ILE A 533 -16.24 -16.66 3.49
C ILE A 533 -16.99 -17.62 2.57
N TYR A 534 -18.30 -17.77 2.74
CA TYR A 534 -19.11 -18.75 2.00
C TYR A 534 -19.51 -18.26 0.61
N ILE A 535 -19.97 -17.01 0.51
CA ILE A 535 -20.33 -16.36 -0.75
C ILE A 535 -19.55 -15.05 -0.82
N ALA A 536 -18.44 -15.07 -1.55
CA ALA A 536 -17.49 -13.97 -1.60
C ALA A 536 -17.87 -12.94 -2.69
N GLU A 537 -19.07 -12.38 -2.60
CA GLU A 537 -19.56 -11.35 -3.52
C GLU A 537 -19.49 -9.94 -2.92
N THR A 538 -19.57 -8.92 -3.79
CA THR A 538 -19.75 -7.53 -3.36
C THR A 538 -21.21 -7.28 -2.99
N PHE A 539 -21.43 -6.56 -1.90
CA PHE A 539 -22.77 -6.15 -1.46
C PHE A 539 -22.77 -4.65 -1.13
N LEU A 540 -23.96 -4.05 -1.18
CA LEU A 540 -24.22 -2.70 -0.68
C LEU A 540 -25.18 -2.79 0.51
N SER A 541 -24.65 -2.56 1.70
CA SER A 541 -25.40 -2.56 2.98
C SER A 541 -24.57 -1.85 4.05
N LEU A 542 -25.24 -1.21 5.01
CA LEU A 542 -24.56 -0.53 6.13
C LEU A 542 -24.21 -1.47 7.30
N TYR A 543 -24.63 -2.74 7.28
CA TYR A 543 -24.38 -3.67 8.39
C TYR A 543 -23.75 -5.02 8.00
N LEU A 544 -23.96 -5.49 6.77
CA LEU A 544 -23.45 -6.81 6.36
C LEU A 544 -21.92 -6.93 6.47
N GLY A 545 -21.19 -5.85 6.25
CA GLY A 545 -19.74 -5.83 6.46
C GLY A 545 -19.36 -6.13 7.90
N LEU A 546 -20.05 -5.53 8.87
CA LEU A 546 -19.82 -5.82 10.27
C LEU A 546 -20.18 -7.28 10.59
N SER A 547 -21.31 -7.78 10.08
CA SER A 547 -21.72 -9.18 10.28
C SER A 547 -20.68 -10.17 9.76
N ASN A 548 -20.17 -9.94 8.55
CA ASN A 548 -19.15 -10.79 7.92
C ASN A 548 -17.79 -10.68 8.62
N LEU A 549 -17.49 -9.54 9.24
CA LEU A 549 -16.24 -9.34 9.98
C LEU A 549 -16.19 -10.15 11.28
N VAL A 550 -17.30 -10.16 12.02
CA VAL A 550 -17.39 -10.84 13.32
C VAL A 550 -18.09 -12.20 13.26
N SER A 551 -18.53 -12.62 12.08
CA SER A 551 -19.24 -13.88 11.84
C SER A 551 -20.51 -14.04 12.69
N SER A 552 -21.27 -12.96 12.88
CA SER A 552 -22.51 -12.95 13.67
C SER A 552 -23.45 -11.86 13.16
N ASN A 553 -24.74 -11.91 13.52
CA ASN A 553 -25.73 -10.91 13.11
C ASN A 553 -26.05 -9.92 14.23
N PRO A 554 -26.38 -8.65 13.95
CA PRO A 554 -26.73 -7.65 14.97
C PRO A 554 -27.92 -8.04 15.86
N SER A 555 -28.81 -8.90 15.37
CA SER A 555 -29.92 -9.47 16.14
C SER A 555 -29.51 -10.66 17.03
N SER A 556 -28.31 -11.21 16.86
CA SER A 556 -27.83 -12.33 17.66
C SER A 556 -27.51 -11.88 19.09
N PRO A 557 -27.89 -12.66 20.12
CA PRO A 557 -27.49 -12.39 21.51
C PRO A 557 -25.97 -12.57 21.74
N PHE A 558 -25.24 -13.10 20.75
CA PHE A 558 -23.80 -13.32 20.81
C PHE A 558 -23.00 -12.22 20.10
N PHE A 559 -23.67 -11.22 19.51
CA PHE A 559 -23.03 -10.27 18.60
C PHE A 559 -21.94 -9.44 19.28
N GLU A 560 -22.19 -8.97 20.50
CA GLU A 560 -21.26 -8.14 21.26
C GLU A 560 -20.05 -8.93 21.73
N TYR A 561 -20.25 -10.19 22.10
CA TYR A 561 -19.15 -11.10 22.41
C TYR A 561 -18.29 -11.40 21.17
N ALA A 562 -18.91 -11.60 20.01
CA ALA A 562 -18.18 -11.80 18.75
C ALA A 562 -17.32 -10.57 18.38
N ILE A 563 -17.84 -9.36 18.57
CA ILE A 563 -17.08 -8.11 18.40
C ILE A 563 -15.88 -8.07 19.36
N ILE A 564 -16.10 -8.34 20.65
CA ILE A 564 -15.03 -8.29 21.65
C ILE A 564 -13.95 -9.35 21.38
N GLU A 565 -14.32 -10.58 21.05
CA GLU A 565 -13.36 -11.65 20.72
C GLU A 565 -12.55 -11.34 19.45
N PHE A 566 -13.20 -10.75 18.43
CA PHE A 566 -12.50 -10.23 17.26
C PHE A 566 -11.44 -9.20 17.66
N LEU A 567 -11.77 -8.26 18.53
CA LEU A 567 -10.84 -7.25 19.04
C LEU A 567 -9.71 -7.85 19.90
N VAL A 568 -10.03 -8.83 20.74
CA VAL A 568 -9.06 -9.58 21.56
C VAL A 568 -8.03 -10.27 20.67
N SER A 569 -8.44 -10.82 19.52
CA SER A 569 -7.53 -11.48 18.58
C SER A 569 -6.40 -10.54 18.08
N TYR A 570 -6.70 -9.25 17.90
CA TYR A 570 -5.71 -8.23 17.52
C TYR A 570 -4.92 -7.71 18.72
N PHE A 571 -5.57 -7.60 19.87
CA PHE A 571 -4.92 -7.22 21.12
C PHE A 571 -3.82 -8.23 21.51
N ASN A 572 -4.12 -9.53 21.49
CA ASN A 572 -3.19 -10.61 21.84
C ASN A 572 -2.00 -10.71 20.86
N LYS A 573 -2.24 -10.55 19.55
CA LYS A 573 -1.17 -10.51 18.52
C LYS A 573 -0.20 -9.36 18.71
N GLY A 574 -0.67 -8.35 19.40
CA GLY A 574 0.14 -7.22 19.73
C GLY A 574 0.05 -6.11 18.68
N SER A 575 -1.16 -5.77 18.22
CA SER A 575 -1.36 -4.90 17.07
C SER A 575 -2.17 -3.64 17.41
N GLU A 576 -1.69 -2.47 16.99
CA GLU A 576 -2.42 -1.19 17.05
C GLU A 576 -3.75 -1.20 16.30
N LYS A 577 -3.91 -2.13 15.34
CA LYS A 577 -5.15 -2.37 14.62
C LYS A 577 -6.35 -2.58 15.55
N PHE A 578 -6.15 -3.09 16.76
CA PHE A 578 -7.21 -3.24 17.76
C PHE A 578 -8.00 -1.93 17.98
N LEU A 579 -7.31 -0.80 18.23
CA LEU A 579 -8.00 0.47 18.47
C LEU A 579 -8.67 1.00 17.22
N LEU A 580 -8.03 0.87 16.05
CA LEU A 580 -8.58 1.37 14.80
C LEU A 580 -9.85 0.60 14.42
N TYR A 581 -9.88 -0.73 14.58
CA TYR A 581 -11.12 -1.50 14.40
C TYR A 581 -12.18 -1.16 15.44
N LEU A 582 -11.82 -0.97 16.72
CA LEU A 582 -12.79 -0.57 17.74
C LEU A 582 -13.46 0.76 17.36
N PHE A 583 -12.69 1.75 16.91
CA PHE A 583 -13.23 3.03 16.44
C PHE A 583 -14.11 2.85 15.21
N SER A 584 -13.64 2.11 14.19
CA SER A 584 -14.42 1.88 12.97
C SER A 584 -15.73 1.12 13.23
N ILE A 585 -15.74 0.09 14.08
CA ILE A 585 -16.95 -0.67 14.43
C ILE A 585 -17.96 0.25 15.13
N VAL A 586 -17.51 1.03 16.12
CA VAL A 586 -18.39 1.94 16.84
C VAL A 586 -18.91 3.07 15.95
N SER A 587 -18.07 3.64 15.08
CA SER A 587 -18.52 4.62 14.08
C SER A 587 -19.56 4.04 13.13
N VAL A 588 -19.42 2.79 12.69
CA VAL A 588 -20.42 2.10 11.83
C VAL A 588 -21.74 1.86 12.58
N LEU A 589 -21.71 1.56 13.88
CA LEU A 589 -22.95 1.42 14.67
C LEU A 589 -23.67 2.77 14.80
N TYR A 590 -22.95 3.85 15.10
CA TYR A 590 -23.54 5.19 15.17
C TYR A 590 -24.04 5.70 13.81
N ILE A 591 -23.35 5.39 12.71
CA ILE A 591 -23.80 5.81 11.38
C ILE A 591 -25.10 5.11 10.99
N ASN A 592 -25.29 3.85 11.39
CA ASN A 592 -26.56 3.15 11.22
C ASN A 592 -27.69 3.87 11.98
N ILE A 593 -27.48 4.26 13.24
CA ILE A 593 -28.46 5.03 14.02
C ILE A 593 -28.79 6.35 13.31
N TYR A 594 -27.76 7.12 12.93
CA TYR A 594 -27.92 8.41 12.29
C TYR A 594 -28.73 8.33 10.99
N TYR A 595 -28.35 7.46 10.04
CA TYR A 595 -29.06 7.36 8.76
C TYR A 595 -30.47 6.80 8.93
N TYR A 596 -30.68 5.84 9.84
CA TYR A 596 -32.02 5.31 10.11
C TYR A 596 -32.95 6.43 10.62
N GLU A 597 -32.53 7.19 11.64
CA GLU A 597 -33.32 8.29 12.21
C GLU A 597 -33.56 9.42 11.19
N GLN A 598 -32.52 9.85 10.45
CA GLN A 598 -32.67 10.91 9.44
C GLN A 598 -33.61 10.52 8.31
N LEU A 599 -33.47 9.31 7.76
CA LEU A 599 -34.33 8.85 6.66
C LEU A 599 -35.76 8.60 7.13
N TYR A 600 -35.94 7.93 8.28
CA TYR A 600 -37.26 7.64 8.82
C TYR A 600 -38.09 8.92 9.06
N CYS A 601 -37.45 9.97 9.60
CA CYS A 601 -38.16 11.19 9.99
C CYS A 601 -38.28 12.23 8.87
N HIS A 602 -37.31 12.32 7.95
CA HIS A 602 -37.23 13.42 6.98
C HIS A 602 -37.29 12.96 5.51
N HIS A 603 -37.13 11.67 5.21
CA HIS A 603 -37.06 11.11 3.84
C HIS A 603 -37.80 9.75 3.76
N ARG A 604 -39.11 9.77 4.06
CA ARG A 604 -39.91 8.55 4.26
C ARG A 604 -39.97 7.62 3.05
N GLU A 605 -40.02 8.16 1.84
CA GLU A 605 -40.03 7.36 0.60
C GLU A 605 -38.72 6.59 0.42
N GLN A 606 -37.59 7.28 0.61
CA GLN A 606 -36.25 6.69 0.57
C GLN A 606 -36.07 5.67 1.71
N PHE A 607 -36.65 5.93 2.88
CA PHE A 607 -36.58 5.02 4.02
C PHE A 607 -37.22 3.66 3.73
N GLU A 608 -38.41 3.61 3.12
CA GLU A 608 -39.07 2.32 2.84
C GLU A 608 -38.23 1.42 1.91
N LEU A 609 -37.48 2.01 0.97
CA LEU A 609 -36.55 1.29 0.10
C LEU A 609 -35.32 0.75 0.85
N LEU A 610 -34.82 1.52 1.83
CA LEU A 610 -33.54 1.25 2.49
C LEU A 610 -33.66 0.59 3.87
N ARG A 611 -34.86 0.48 4.44
CA ARG A 611 -35.11 -0.03 5.80
C ARG A 611 -34.42 -1.37 6.07
N SER A 612 -34.39 -2.27 5.09
CA SER A 612 -33.77 -3.61 5.21
C SER A 612 -32.24 -3.62 5.18
N LYS A 613 -31.61 -2.48 4.88
CA LYS A 613 -30.15 -2.34 4.70
C LYS A 613 -29.46 -1.70 5.91
N MET A 614 -30.20 -1.38 6.97
CA MET A 614 -29.73 -0.67 8.16
C MET A 614 -30.10 -1.43 9.45
N ILE A 615 -29.36 -1.15 10.53
CA ILE A 615 -29.71 -1.63 11.88
C ILE A 615 -30.65 -0.64 12.54
N HIS A 616 -31.70 -1.13 13.21
CA HIS A 616 -32.61 -0.30 13.99
C HIS A 616 -31.88 0.42 15.15
N PRO A 617 -32.17 1.71 15.43
CA PRO A 617 -31.52 2.48 16.48
C PRO A 617 -31.41 1.77 17.83
N ASN A 618 -32.52 1.27 18.37
CA ASN A 618 -32.55 0.57 19.67
C ASN A 618 -31.61 -0.65 19.72
N VAL A 619 -31.46 -1.38 18.61
CA VAL A 619 -30.57 -2.55 18.54
C VAL A 619 -29.12 -2.09 18.58
N ALA A 620 -28.77 -1.08 17.79
CA ALA A 620 -27.42 -0.51 17.76
C ALA A 620 -27.04 0.14 19.10
N GLU A 621 -27.95 0.87 19.75
CA GLU A 621 -27.73 1.46 21.08
C GLU A 621 -27.50 0.39 22.14
N ARG A 622 -28.30 -0.69 22.14
CA ARG A 622 -28.11 -1.83 23.04
C ARG A 622 -26.74 -2.48 22.82
N ILE A 623 -26.34 -2.71 21.57
CA ILE A 623 -25.02 -3.26 21.23
C ILE A 623 -23.91 -2.36 21.77
N LEU A 624 -24.01 -1.04 21.60
CA LEU A 624 -23.03 -0.07 22.07
C LEU A 624 -22.89 -0.07 23.60
N GLU A 625 -24.01 -0.06 24.33
CA GLU A 625 -24.01 -0.13 25.80
C GLU A 625 -23.50 -1.49 26.31
N ASN A 626 -23.83 -2.59 25.63
CA ASN A 626 -23.32 -3.92 25.94
C ASN A 626 -21.81 -4.02 25.72
N ILE A 627 -21.27 -3.51 24.61
CA ILE A 627 -19.83 -3.44 24.36
C ILE A 627 -19.14 -2.62 25.44
N LYS A 628 -19.69 -1.43 25.76
CA LYS A 628 -19.17 -0.55 26.81
C LYS A 628 -19.12 -1.28 28.14
N THR A 629 -20.18 -1.99 28.52
CA THR A 629 -20.29 -2.76 29.77
C THR A 629 -19.33 -3.96 29.78
N LEU A 630 -19.26 -4.74 28.70
CA LEU A 630 -18.34 -5.86 28.54
C LEU A 630 -16.89 -5.41 28.72
N MET A 631 -16.48 -4.28 28.13
CA MET A 631 -15.13 -3.75 28.33
C MET A 631 -14.82 -3.39 29.81
N LYS A 632 -15.83 -3.14 30.64
CA LYS A 632 -15.65 -2.91 32.10
C LYS A 632 -15.53 -4.21 32.90
N SER A 633 -15.84 -5.36 32.30
CA SER A 633 -15.73 -6.65 32.99
C SER A 633 -14.29 -6.97 33.40
N PRO A 634 -14.08 -7.78 34.46
CA PRO A 634 -12.74 -8.12 34.95
C PRO A 634 -11.82 -8.71 33.87
N ARG A 635 -12.38 -9.53 32.95
CA ARG A 635 -11.63 -10.16 31.85
C ARG A 635 -11.04 -9.14 30.89
N TYR A 636 -11.82 -8.13 30.50
CA TYR A 636 -11.43 -7.15 29.48
C TYR A 636 -10.88 -5.83 30.04
N THR A 637 -10.76 -5.71 31.37
CA THR A 637 -10.27 -4.49 32.03
C THR A 637 -8.88 -4.07 31.52
N LYS A 638 -8.01 -5.02 31.17
CA LYS A 638 -6.69 -4.72 30.56
C LYS A 638 -6.85 -4.00 29.22
N MET A 639 -7.75 -4.47 28.36
CA MET A 639 -8.07 -3.87 27.06
C MET A 639 -8.64 -2.46 27.23
N ARG A 640 -9.58 -2.27 28.17
CA ARG A 640 -10.13 -0.94 28.51
C ARG A 640 -9.07 0.01 29.05
N SER A 641 -8.22 -0.44 29.98
CA SER A 641 -7.15 0.39 30.55
C SER A 641 -6.11 0.80 29.50
N PHE A 642 -5.93 0.00 28.45
CA PHE A 642 -5.09 0.34 27.30
C PHE A 642 -5.76 1.43 26.47
N TYR A 643 -7.02 1.22 26.10
CA TYR A 643 -7.82 2.18 25.33
C TYR A 643 -7.89 3.56 25.99
N MET A 644 -8.14 3.63 27.31
CA MET A 644 -8.23 4.89 28.07
C MET A 644 -6.94 5.72 28.11
N LYS A 645 -5.79 5.16 27.69
CA LYS A 645 -4.53 5.92 27.57
C LYS A 645 -4.45 6.76 26.30
N PHE A 646 -5.19 6.37 25.27
CA PHE A 646 -5.18 7.00 23.95
C PHE A 646 -6.44 7.81 23.69
N GLU A 647 -7.57 7.40 24.26
CA GLU A 647 -8.87 8.01 23.98
C GLU A 647 -9.73 8.11 25.24
N SER A 648 -10.71 9.01 25.23
CA SER A 648 -11.75 9.12 26.28
C SER A 648 -12.96 8.24 25.96
N GLU A 649 -13.79 7.93 26.97
CA GLU A 649 -15.07 7.21 26.79
C GLU A 649 -16.11 7.99 25.95
N ASP A 650 -15.74 9.17 25.44
CA ASP A 650 -16.56 10.04 24.61
C ASP A 650 -17.06 9.34 23.33
N MET A 651 -16.34 8.32 22.85
CA MET A 651 -16.79 7.51 21.71
C MET A 651 -18.07 6.71 21.99
N PHE A 652 -18.46 6.51 23.25
CA PHE A 652 -19.72 5.83 23.62
C PHE A 652 -20.82 6.82 24.03
N ASP A 653 -20.58 8.12 23.89
CA ASP A 653 -21.56 9.16 24.15
C ASP A 653 -22.23 9.59 22.83
N LYS A 654 -23.49 9.18 22.65
CA LYS A 654 -24.29 9.51 21.44
C LYS A 654 -24.28 11.01 21.16
N ARG A 655 -24.36 11.88 22.19
CA ARG A 655 -24.45 13.34 22.00
C ARG A 655 -23.17 13.90 21.39
N LYS A 656 -22.01 13.52 21.92
CA LYS A 656 -20.71 13.99 21.42
C LYS A 656 -20.41 13.48 20.01
N VAL A 657 -20.76 12.23 19.73
CA VAL A 657 -20.60 11.66 18.38
C VAL A 657 -21.51 12.37 17.38
N PHE A 658 -22.78 12.61 17.74
CA PHE A 658 -23.74 13.28 16.87
C PHE A 658 -23.43 14.76 16.67
N GLU A 659 -22.84 15.44 17.66
CA GLU A 659 -22.35 16.81 17.50
C GLU A 659 -21.30 16.93 16.38
N VAL A 660 -20.39 15.94 16.28
CA VAL A 660 -19.42 15.89 15.18
C VAL A 660 -20.11 15.66 13.83
N LEU A 661 -21.11 14.77 13.77
CA LEU A 661 -21.88 14.52 12.55
C LEU A 661 -22.64 15.77 12.10
N TYR A 662 -23.38 16.41 13.01
CA TYR A 662 -24.12 17.63 12.70
C TYR A 662 -23.20 18.79 12.31
N SER A 663 -22.03 18.95 12.96
CA SER A 663 -21.03 19.95 12.57
C SER A 663 -20.41 19.65 11.20
N PHE A 664 -20.37 18.38 10.80
CA PHE A 664 -19.94 18.00 9.46
C PHE A 664 -21.02 18.30 8.44
N ASP A 665 -22.28 17.93 8.68
CA ASP A 665 -23.41 18.20 7.78
C ASP A 665 -23.63 19.71 7.57
N GLU A 666 -23.51 20.51 8.62
CA GLU A 666 -23.59 21.97 8.53
C GLU A 666 -22.47 22.54 7.64
N PHE A 667 -21.27 22.00 7.76
CA PHE A 667 -20.15 22.37 6.91
C PHE A 667 -20.32 21.88 5.46
N LEU A 668 -20.86 20.67 5.28
CA LEU A 668 -21.16 20.07 3.98
C LEU A 668 -22.21 20.84 3.20
N ASN A 669 -23.20 21.39 3.90
CA ASN A 669 -24.24 22.24 3.30
C ASN A 669 -23.79 23.70 3.11
N SER A 670 -22.57 24.09 3.50
CA SER A 670 -22.09 25.46 3.32
C SER A 670 -21.55 25.70 1.91
N SER A 671 -21.97 26.79 1.27
CA SER A 671 -21.54 27.14 -0.09
C SER A 671 -20.04 27.41 -0.20
N ASP A 672 -19.44 28.01 0.84
CA ASP A 672 -17.99 28.28 0.89
C ASP A 672 -17.17 26.98 0.89
N ALA A 673 -17.59 25.95 1.63
CA ALA A 673 -16.91 24.66 1.63
C ALA A 673 -17.07 23.92 0.29
N GLN A 674 -18.25 23.99 -0.33
CA GLN A 674 -18.49 23.36 -1.63
C GLN A 674 -17.65 24.03 -2.74
N GLN A 675 -17.48 25.35 -2.71
CA GLN A 675 -16.64 26.08 -3.67
C GLN A 675 -15.14 25.83 -3.48
N LYS A 676 -14.69 25.64 -2.23
CA LYS A 676 -13.28 25.36 -1.90
C LYS A 676 -12.89 23.89 -2.07
N ALA A 677 -13.87 22.98 -2.09
CA ALA A 677 -13.68 21.56 -2.33
C ALA A 677 -13.26 21.25 -3.78
N LYS A 678 -12.02 21.55 -4.14
CA LYS A 678 -11.41 21.05 -5.38
C LYS A 678 -10.86 19.65 -5.16
N MET A 679 -11.43 18.67 -5.84
CA MET A 679 -10.91 17.30 -5.87
C MET A 679 -9.51 17.30 -6.48
N GLN A 680 -8.52 16.85 -5.72
CA GLN A 680 -7.19 16.62 -6.26
C GLN A 680 -7.20 15.28 -6.99
N ASP A 681 -6.59 15.20 -8.17
CA ASP A 681 -6.41 13.90 -8.81
C ASP A 681 -5.50 13.00 -7.96
N ILE A 682 -5.97 11.78 -7.71
CA ILE A 682 -5.33 10.74 -6.91
C ILE A 682 -5.12 9.45 -7.70
N SER A 683 -5.44 9.44 -9.00
CA SER A 683 -5.22 8.30 -9.89
C SER A 683 -3.75 7.93 -9.92
N ASP A 684 -3.42 6.64 -9.93
CA ASP A 684 -2.04 6.16 -10.08
C ASP A 684 -1.58 6.04 -11.54
N GLU A 685 -2.44 6.42 -12.47
CA GLU A 685 -2.17 6.43 -13.90
C GLU A 685 -1.53 7.74 -14.35
N SER A 686 -0.72 7.67 -15.41
CA SER A 686 -0.19 8.84 -16.08
C SER A 686 -1.23 9.43 -17.03
N ILE A 687 -1.31 10.76 -17.07
CA ILE A 687 -2.02 11.47 -18.13
C ILE A 687 -0.97 11.81 -19.18
N ASP A 688 -0.94 11.03 -20.26
CA ASP A 688 0.07 11.18 -21.31
C ASP A 688 -0.19 12.46 -22.13
N LEU A 689 0.88 13.12 -22.54
CA LEU A 689 0.85 14.31 -23.38
C LEU A 689 0.92 13.90 -24.86
N ASP A 690 0.25 14.65 -25.72
CA ASP A 690 0.39 14.49 -27.16
C ASP A 690 1.84 14.75 -27.57
N THR A 691 2.52 13.73 -28.07
CA THR A 691 3.90 13.83 -28.56
C THR A 691 3.92 14.00 -30.08
N THR A 692 4.54 15.08 -30.54
CA THR A 692 4.58 15.45 -31.97
C THR A 692 5.65 14.70 -32.76
N SER A 693 6.41 13.83 -32.10
CA SER A 693 7.57 13.14 -32.67
C SER A 693 7.20 12.08 -33.73
N ASP A 694 8.07 11.96 -34.72
CA ASP A 694 7.98 10.99 -35.81
C ASP A 694 8.34 9.58 -35.33
N GLY A 695 7.37 8.67 -35.36
CA GLY A 695 7.61 7.24 -35.15
C GLY A 695 7.48 6.45 -36.45
N ILE A 696 8.07 5.24 -36.49
CA ILE A 696 7.75 4.23 -37.51
C ILE A 696 6.24 3.95 -37.43
N GLY A 697 5.46 4.56 -38.33
CA GLY A 697 4.00 4.47 -38.41
C GLY A 697 3.20 5.73 -38.04
N LEU A 698 3.83 6.85 -37.64
CA LEU A 698 3.12 8.10 -37.31
C LEU A 698 3.90 9.31 -37.80
N ARG A 699 3.86 9.60 -39.11
CA ARG A 699 3.96 10.98 -39.58
C ARG A 699 2.54 11.52 -39.68
N LYS A 700 2.28 12.72 -39.14
CA LYS A 700 0.99 13.42 -39.37
C LYS A 700 0.69 13.59 -40.87
N GLU A 701 1.72 13.58 -41.71
CA GLU A 701 1.64 13.66 -43.16
C GLU A 701 1.14 12.35 -43.81
N ASP A 702 1.31 11.19 -43.16
CA ASP A 702 0.88 9.89 -43.68
C ASP A 702 -0.60 9.58 -43.38
N LEU A 703 -1.23 10.29 -42.43
CA LEU A 703 -2.67 10.20 -42.13
C LEU A 703 -3.56 10.76 -43.25
N PHE A 704 -3.00 11.52 -44.20
CA PHE A 704 -3.74 12.06 -45.34
C PHE A 704 -3.92 11.05 -46.49
N PHE A 705 -3.41 9.82 -46.38
CA PHE A 705 -3.54 8.79 -47.41
C PHE A 705 -4.46 7.60 -47.03
N GLU A 706 -5.09 7.63 -45.86
CA GLU A 706 -6.18 6.71 -45.51
C GLU A 706 -7.54 7.44 -45.44
N SER A 707 -7.93 8.07 -46.55
CA SER A 707 -9.31 8.48 -46.76
C SER A 707 -9.73 8.09 -48.17
N GLU A 708 -10.40 6.95 -48.28
CA GLU A 708 -11.49 6.63 -49.23
C GLU A 708 -11.72 5.10 -49.27
N GLN A 709 -12.26 4.54 -48.19
CA GLN A 709 -13.14 3.37 -48.32
C GLN A 709 -14.43 3.67 -47.58
N GLY A 710 -15.49 3.76 -48.38
CA GLY A 710 -16.77 4.38 -48.04
C GLY A 710 -17.50 3.73 -46.87
N SER A 711 -18.21 4.61 -46.18
CA SER A 711 -19.33 4.27 -45.31
C SER A 711 -20.30 3.33 -46.01
N MET A 712 -20.65 2.22 -45.36
CA MET A 712 -21.85 1.47 -45.69
C MET A 712 -22.87 1.72 -44.59
N GLU A 713 -23.77 2.66 -44.86
CA GLU A 713 -25.08 2.78 -44.22
C GLU A 713 -25.85 1.48 -44.42
N SER A 714 -26.43 0.95 -43.33
CA SER A 714 -27.58 0.06 -43.37
C SER A 714 -28.10 -0.11 -41.93
N VAL A 715 -29.38 -0.06 -41.57
CA VAL A 715 -30.67 0.12 -42.24
C VAL A 715 -31.64 0.46 -41.08
N ASP A 716 -32.50 1.45 -41.27
CA ASP A 716 -33.63 1.75 -40.38
C ASP A 716 -34.80 0.77 -40.58
N ASP A 717 -35.60 0.65 -39.51
CA ASP A 717 -37.00 0.23 -39.40
C ASP A 717 -37.42 -1.25 -39.51
N MET A 718 -37.90 -1.76 -38.35
CA MET A 718 -39.23 -2.38 -38.22
C MET A 718 -39.69 -2.35 -36.75
N GLU A 719 -40.71 -1.55 -36.45
CA GLU A 719 -41.52 -1.60 -35.22
C GLU A 719 -42.60 -2.69 -35.33
N GLU A 720 -42.83 -3.44 -34.24
CA GLU A 720 -44.20 -3.74 -33.78
C GLU A 720 -44.20 -4.16 -32.30
N GLY A 721 -45.13 -3.60 -31.54
CA GLY A 721 -45.04 -3.41 -30.09
C GLY A 721 -45.48 -4.59 -29.21
N LEU A 722 -45.12 -4.47 -27.92
CA LEU A 722 -45.87 -4.94 -26.75
C LEU A 722 -45.34 -4.17 -25.52
N GLU A 723 -46.27 -3.61 -24.75
CA GLU A 723 -46.04 -2.60 -23.70
C GLU A 723 -45.21 -3.05 -22.49
N GLY A 724 -44.52 -2.08 -21.87
CA GLY A 724 -44.17 -2.11 -20.46
C GLY A 724 -42.73 -2.48 -20.12
N VAL A 725 -41.76 -1.64 -20.49
CA VAL A 725 -40.45 -1.34 -19.82
C VAL A 725 -39.68 -0.45 -20.81
N ASP A 726 -39.13 0.69 -20.35
CA ASP A 726 -38.39 1.64 -21.20
C ASP A 726 -37.14 1.00 -21.83
N THR A 727 -37.31 0.50 -23.06
CA THR A 727 -36.29 -0.21 -23.85
C THR A 727 -35.23 0.73 -24.40
N ASN A 728 -35.48 2.04 -24.43
CA ASN A 728 -34.52 3.04 -24.90
C ASN A 728 -33.32 3.18 -23.95
N GLN A 729 -33.48 3.01 -22.64
CA GLN A 729 -32.35 3.03 -21.71
C GLN A 729 -31.47 1.77 -21.80
N ARG A 730 -32.07 0.59 -22.04
CA ARG A 730 -31.31 -0.66 -22.25
C ARG A 730 -30.64 -0.71 -23.62
N LYS A 731 -31.29 -0.22 -24.68
CA LYS A 731 -30.65 -0.06 -26.00
C LYS A 731 -29.52 0.95 -25.95
N LYS A 732 -29.72 2.12 -25.33
CA LYS A 732 -28.63 3.10 -25.14
C LYS A 732 -27.49 2.55 -24.30
N ALA A 733 -27.76 1.78 -23.23
CA ALA A 733 -26.71 1.15 -22.43
C ALA A 733 -25.98 0.02 -23.17
N ALA A 734 -26.68 -0.76 -24.01
CA ALA A 734 -26.09 -1.83 -24.81
C ALA A 734 -25.31 -1.30 -26.02
N GLU A 735 -25.78 -0.21 -26.63
CA GLU A 735 -25.03 0.55 -27.66
C GLU A 735 -23.82 1.25 -27.04
N TYR A 736 -23.94 1.82 -25.84
CA TYR A 736 -22.80 2.35 -25.09
C TYR A 736 -21.79 1.27 -24.70
N LEU A 737 -22.24 0.10 -24.25
CA LEU A 737 -21.37 -1.03 -23.94
C LEU A 737 -20.65 -1.59 -25.18
N LYS A 738 -21.15 -1.29 -26.39
CA LYS A 738 -20.44 -1.55 -27.66
C LYS A 738 -19.48 -0.42 -28.06
N MET A 739 -19.69 0.81 -27.56
CA MET A 739 -18.79 1.96 -27.77
C MET A 739 -17.59 1.97 -26.82
N VAL A 740 -17.70 1.35 -25.64
CA VAL A 740 -16.57 1.15 -24.72
C VAL A 740 -15.72 -0.02 -25.22
N SER A 741 -14.48 0.26 -25.63
CA SER A 741 -13.55 -0.75 -26.13
C SER A 741 -13.31 -1.83 -25.06
N ASP A 742 -13.08 -3.07 -25.50
CA ASP A 742 -12.86 -4.18 -24.55
C ASP A 742 -11.56 -4.00 -23.73
N GLU A 743 -10.63 -3.15 -24.20
CA GLU A 743 -9.45 -2.71 -23.46
C GLU A 743 -9.80 -1.82 -22.24
N GLU A 744 -10.78 -0.92 -22.36
CA GLU A 744 -11.24 -0.08 -21.25
C GLU A 744 -11.98 -0.90 -20.17
N LYS A 745 -12.72 -1.94 -20.57
CA LYS A 745 -13.37 -2.88 -19.64
C LYS A 745 -12.37 -3.76 -18.90
N ALA A 746 -11.31 -4.22 -19.57
CA ALA A 746 -10.22 -4.98 -18.96
C ALA A 746 -9.43 -4.12 -17.96
N ASN A 747 -9.11 -2.87 -18.31
CA ASN A 747 -8.44 -1.92 -17.43
C ASN A 747 -9.25 -1.57 -16.17
N LEU A 748 -10.58 -1.47 -16.28
CA LEU A 748 -11.46 -1.27 -15.13
C LEU A 748 -11.44 -2.48 -14.16
N ALA A 749 -11.37 -3.71 -14.66
CA ALA A 749 -11.27 -4.92 -13.83
C ALA A 749 -9.91 -4.99 -13.10
N ASP A 750 -8.82 -4.63 -13.76
CA ASP A 750 -7.48 -4.62 -13.16
C ASP A 750 -7.28 -3.49 -12.14
N LYS A 751 -7.83 -2.28 -12.39
CA LYS A 751 -7.88 -1.17 -11.41
C LYS A 751 -8.51 -1.58 -10.08
N ASN A 752 -9.62 -2.34 -10.16
CA ASN A 752 -10.32 -2.82 -8.97
C ASN A 752 -9.55 -3.89 -8.22
N LYS A 753 -8.79 -4.71 -8.95
CA LYS A 753 -7.97 -5.78 -8.38
C LYS A 753 -6.76 -5.23 -7.64
N GLU A 754 -6.13 -4.18 -8.16
CA GLU A 754 -5.01 -3.49 -7.49
C GLU A 754 -5.47 -2.73 -6.24
N LEU A 755 -6.59 -2.00 -6.32
CA LEU A 755 -7.26 -1.39 -5.16
C LEU A 755 -7.66 -2.43 -4.10
N GLU A 756 -8.24 -3.56 -4.55
CA GLU A 756 -8.62 -4.66 -3.68
C GLU A 756 -7.40 -5.28 -3.02
N LEU A 757 -6.26 -5.42 -3.72
CA LEU A 757 -4.98 -5.92 -3.20
C LEU A 757 -4.35 -5.01 -2.14
N ASP A 758 -4.48 -3.69 -2.28
CA ASP A 758 -3.96 -2.75 -1.29
C ASP A 758 -4.84 -2.65 -0.04
N LEU A 759 -6.16 -2.70 -0.22
CA LEU A 759 -7.12 -2.86 0.88
C LEU A 759 -7.10 -4.29 1.45
N TYR A 760 -6.62 -5.29 0.71
CA TYR A 760 -6.54 -6.71 1.12
C TYR A 760 -5.74 -6.91 2.42
N LYS A 761 -4.73 -6.06 2.65
CA LYS A 761 -3.90 -6.05 3.87
C LYS A 761 -4.67 -5.63 5.13
N TYR A 762 -5.78 -4.94 4.94
CA TYR A 762 -6.67 -4.39 5.98
C TYR A 762 -8.01 -5.12 6.05
N ILE A 763 -8.49 -5.65 4.93
CA ILE A 763 -9.66 -6.51 4.84
C ILE A 763 -9.31 -7.91 5.39
N GLY A 764 -8.11 -8.42 5.08
CA GLY A 764 -7.51 -9.63 5.68
C GLY A 764 -8.03 -10.95 5.10
N THR A 765 -7.14 -11.90 4.84
CA THR A 765 -7.50 -13.32 4.84
C THR A 765 -7.43 -13.87 6.26
N LEU A 766 -8.34 -14.77 6.62
CA LEU A 766 -8.02 -15.78 7.62
C LEU A 766 -6.84 -16.57 7.04
N ASN A 767 -5.63 -16.30 7.52
CA ASN A 767 -4.57 -17.29 7.40
C ASN A 767 -5.17 -18.57 8.00
N GLN A 768 -5.39 -19.60 7.17
CA GLN A 768 -5.45 -20.97 7.63
C GLN A 768 -4.05 -21.32 8.17
N ALA A 769 -3.69 -20.74 9.31
CA ALA A 769 -2.83 -21.45 10.21
C ALA A 769 -3.68 -22.62 10.68
N SER A 770 -3.21 -23.82 10.37
CA SER A 770 -3.67 -25.09 10.90
C SER A 770 -3.75 -25.05 12.44
N LEU A 771 -4.83 -24.49 12.97
CA LEU A 771 -5.31 -24.74 14.31
C LEU A 771 -6.34 -25.83 14.14
N GLY A 772 -5.92 -27.06 14.46
CA GLY A 772 -6.79 -28.22 14.47
C GLY A 772 -8.10 -27.87 15.18
N VAL A 773 -9.20 -28.00 14.44
CA VAL A 773 -10.54 -28.04 15.00
C VAL A 773 -10.51 -29.13 16.06
N GLY A 774 -10.75 -28.73 17.31
CA GLY A 774 -10.79 -29.65 18.44
C GLY A 774 -11.78 -30.76 18.17
N THR A 775 -11.25 -31.94 17.83
CA THR A 775 -12.03 -33.17 17.83
C THR A 775 -12.47 -33.44 19.26
N ILE A 776 -13.79 -33.58 19.41
CA ILE A 776 -14.52 -33.98 20.60
C ILE A 776 -13.84 -35.22 21.20
N SER A 777 -13.16 -35.06 22.34
CA SER A 777 -12.74 -36.19 23.17
C SER A 777 -13.92 -36.57 24.05
N SER A 778 -14.56 -37.70 23.74
CA SER A 778 -15.43 -38.40 24.67
C SER A 778 -14.65 -38.76 25.95
N HIS A 779 -15.32 -38.60 27.08
CA HIS A 779 -14.77 -38.68 28.44
C HIS A 779 -14.10 -40.02 28.81
N SER A 780 -13.07 -39.92 29.66
CA SER A 780 -12.89 -40.79 30.85
C SER A 780 -12.13 -39.99 31.94
N PRO A 781 -12.43 -40.21 33.24
CA PRO A 781 -12.09 -39.27 34.30
C PRO A 781 -10.67 -39.45 34.86
N SER A 782 -10.21 -38.36 35.48
CA SER A 782 -8.90 -38.15 36.09
C SER A 782 -8.42 -39.22 37.06
N THR A 783 -7.12 -39.50 37.05
CA THR A 783 -6.39 -39.91 38.27
C THR A 783 -5.02 -39.24 38.29
N ALA A 784 -4.61 -38.86 39.49
CA ALA A 784 -3.56 -37.90 39.79
C ALA A 784 -2.14 -38.50 39.86
N ALA A 785 -1.17 -37.58 39.80
CA ALA A 785 0.12 -37.58 40.51
C ALA A 785 1.39 -38.17 39.85
N ARG A 786 2.48 -37.40 40.07
CA ARG A 786 3.93 -37.70 40.12
C ARG A 786 4.83 -37.51 38.87
N MET A 787 5.66 -36.46 38.97
CA MET A 787 7.14 -36.43 38.93
C MET A 787 7.92 -37.37 37.99
N GLY A 788 8.81 -36.77 37.18
CA GLY A 788 10.23 -37.17 37.10
C GLY A 788 10.72 -37.93 35.86
N LEU A 789 11.79 -37.38 35.24
CA LEU A 789 12.97 -38.05 34.65
C LEU A 789 12.95 -38.74 33.25
N SER A 790 13.85 -38.20 32.39
CA SER A 790 14.84 -38.82 31.48
C SER A 790 14.54 -39.96 30.48
N SER A 791 15.03 -39.71 29.25
CA SER A 791 15.74 -40.58 28.29
C SER A 791 15.06 -41.73 27.52
N ALA A 792 15.26 -41.66 26.19
CA ALA A 792 15.57 -42.71 25.20
C ALA A 792 14.50 -43.75 24.78
N GLY A 793 14.49 -44.03 23.47
CA GLY A 793 14.24 -45.39 22.93
C GLY A 793 12.91 -45.66 22.22
N SER A 794 12.97 -45.70 20.88
CA SER A 794 12.29 -46.59 19.92
C SER A 794 10.94 -47.26 20.24
N GLY A 795 10.00 -47.18 19.28
CA GLY A 795 8.90 -48.15 19.15
C GLY A 795 8.01 -47.85 17.94
N ALA A 796 8.22 -48.56 16.83
CA ALA A 796 7.35 -48.54 15.66
C ALA A 796 6.03 -49.28 15.95
N ILE A 797 4.89 -48.62 15.71
CA ILE A 797 3.56 -49.27 15.67
C ILE A 797 2.81 -48.77 14.43
N ARG A 798 2.58 -49.68 13.47
CA ARG A 798 1.64 -49.53 12.34
C ARG A 798 0.19 -49.61 12.87
N PRO A 799 -0.75 -48.80 12.39
CA PRO A 799 -2.17 -49.15 12.41
C PRO A 799 -2.67 -49.61 11.03
N ALA A 800 -3.49 -50.65 11.06
CA ALA A 800 -4.07 -51.36 9.94
C ALA A 800 -5.17 -50.56 9.21
N SER A 801 -5.13 -50.58 7.88
CA SER A 801 -6.15 -50.01 6.99
C SER A 801 -7.22 -51.04 6.63
N LYS A 802 -8.33 -51.07 7.36
CA LYS A 802 -9.60 -51.67 6.87
C LYS A 802 -10.77 -50.84 7.40
N GLY A 803 -11.37 -50.00 6.56
CA GLY A 803 -12.59 -49.26 6.91
C GLY A 803 -13.00 -48.11 6.00
N VAL A 804 -12.10 -47.54 5.19
CA VAL A 804 -12.40 -46.33 4.40
C VAL A 804 -13.01 -46.63 3.02
N ASN A 805 -12.71 -47.79 2.42
CA ASN A 805 -13.13 -48.10 1.05
C ASN A 805 -14.60 -48.54 0.90
N GLN A 806 -15.32 -48.85 1.99
CA GLN A 806 -16.74 -49.23 1.92
C GLN A 806 -17.70 -48.02 1.93
N ARG A 807 -17.29 -46.86 2.49
CA ARG A 807 -18.16 -45.67 2.54
C ARG A 807 -18.19 -44.87 1.24
N LEU A 808 -17.11 -44.88 0.46
CA LEU A 808 -17.05 -44.19 -0.85
C LEU A 808 -17.87 -44.92 -1.94
N ALA A 809 -18.01 -46.25 -1.86
CA ALA A 809 -18.79 -47.03 -2.82
C ALA A 809 -20.32 -46.87 -2.65
N GLN A 810 -20.77 -46.47 -1.46
CA GLN A 810 -22.20 -46.28 -1.15
C GLN A 810 -22.71 -44.90 -1.63
N MET A 811 -21.92 -43.84 -1.44
CA MET A 811 -22.25 -42.49 -1.95
C MET A 811 -22.31 -42.42 -3.49
N GLY A 812 -21.54 -43.26 -4.19
CA GLY A 812 -21.58 -43.34 -5.66
C GLY A 812 -22.84 -44.01 -6.23
N LYS A 813 -23.57 -44.79 -5.43
CA LYS A 813 -24.82 -45.46 -5.85
C LYS A 813 -26.07 -44.59 -5.63
N ASP A 814 -26.06 -43.73 -4.62
CA ASP A 814 -27.19 -42.83 -4.35
C ASP A 814 -27.25 -41.64 -5.32
N LEU A 815 -26.11 -41.19 -5.85
CA LEU A 815 -26.06 -40.12 -6.86
C LEU A 815 -26.60 -40.56 -8.23
N LYS A 816 -26.66 -41.87 -8.51
CA LYS A 816 -27.21 -42.43 -9.76
C LYS A 816 -28.73 -42.64 -9.74
N ARG A 817 -29.40 -42.45 -8.60
CA ARG A 817 -30.85 -42.68 -8.44
C ARG A 817 -31.74 -41.42 -8.55
N MET A 818 -31.17 -40.23 -8.73
CA MET A 818 -31.94 -38.97 -8.87
C MET A 818 -31.91 -38.36 -10.29
N LYS A 819 -31.73 -39.17 -11.34
CA LYS A 819 -31.92 -38.73 -12.74
C LYS A 819 -33.00 -39.54 -13.45
N GLY A 820 -34.11 -38.86 -13.76
CA GLY A 820 -35.27 -39.31 -14.55
C GLY A 820 -36.56 -39.01 -13.79
N LYS A 821 -37.58 -38.31 -14.28
CA LYS A 821 -38.01 -37.72 -15.57
C LYS A 821 -38.78 -36.43 -15.17
N ASP A 822 -38.72 -35.29 -15.84
CA ASP A 822 -39.44 -34.97 -17.09
C ASP A 822 -38.95 -33.63 -17.66
N ALA A 823 -39.14 -33.48 -18.97
CA ALA A 823 -38.63 -32.40 -19.80
C ALA A 823 -39.59 -31.19 -19.88
N SER A 824 -39.04 -29.96 -19.94
CA SER A 824 -39.14 -29.07 -21.12
C SER A 824 -38.73 -27.62 -20.82
N LYS A 825 -38.06 -27.00 -21.81
CA LYS A 825 -37.60 -25.59 -21.95
C LYS A 825 -36.29 -25.19 -21.25
N LEU A 826 -35.19 -25.72 -21.79
CA LEU A 826 -33.85 -25.13 -21.74
C LEU A 826 -33.71 -24.03 -22.81
N ARG A 827 -33.47 -22.78 -22.39
CA ARG A 827 -32.79 -21.75 -23.20
C ARG A 827 -31.35 -21.63 -22.67
N LYS A 828 -30.41 -21.76 -23.60
CA LYS A 828 -28.95 -21.75 -23.42
C LYS A 828 -28.44 -20.48 -22.74
N GLY A 829 -27.44 -20.61 -21.87
CA GLY A 829 -26.66 -19.46 -21.38
C GLY A 829 -25.94 -19.65 -20.04
N ALA A 830 -25.34 -20.80 -19.77
CA ALA A 830 -24.34 -20.95 -18.71
C ALA A 830 -23.54 -22.22 -19.00
N ASP A 831 -22.27 -22.07 -19.34
CA ASP A 831 -21.17 -22.94 -18.90
C ASP A 831 -19.85 -22.40 -19.48
N PHE A 832 -18.92 -22.05 -18.59
CA PHE A 832 -17.55 -22.59 -18.50
C PHE A 832 -16.63 -21.59 -17.79
N TYR A 833 -16.41 -21.83 -16.49
CA TYR A 833 -15.13 -21.59 -15.82
C TYR A 833 -14.94 -22.72 -14.80
N GLU A 834 -14.52 -23.89 -15.30
CA GLU A 834 -13.78 -24.84 -14.48
C GLU A 834 -12.33 -24.36 -14.41
N SER A 835 -11.99 -23.75 -13.28
CA SER A 835 -10.62 -23.46 -12.89
C SER A 835 -9.85 -24.77 -12.67
N THR A 836 -8.93 -25.10 -13.55
CA THR A 836 -7.89 -26.11 -13.30
C THR A 836 -6.76 -25.45 -12.51
N VAL A 837 -6.74 -25.67 -11.19
CA VAL A 837 -5.55 -25.47 -10.36
C VAL A 837 -5.30 -26.76 -9.60
N SER A 838 -4.39 -27.57 -10.13
CA SER A 838 -3.64 -28.57 -9.34
C SER A 838 -2.23 -28.04 -9.17
N LEU A 839 -1.92 -27.55 -7.96
CA LEU A 839 -0.58 -27.24 -7.49
C LEU A 839 -0.16 -28.38 -6.55
N ASN A 840 0.87 -29.14 -6.92
CA ASN A 840 1.91 -29.72 -6.06
C ASN A 840 2.58 -30.93 -6.75
N GLN A 841 3.69 -30.72 -7.45
CA GLN A 841 4.79 -31.69 -7.51
C GLN A 841 6.09 -30.91 -7.46
N ALA A 842 6.87 -31.18 -6.41
CA ALA A 842 8.20 -30.64 -6.19
C ALA A 842 9.19 -31.20 -7.24
N PRO A 843 10.26 -30.45 -7.60
CA PRO A 843 11.35 -31.01 -8.39
C PRO A 843 12.18 -31.94 -7.50
N SER A 844 12.30 -33.20 -7.91
CA SER A 844 13.32 -34.12 -7.39
C SER A 844 14.50 -34.09 -8.36
N ASP A 845 15.59 -33.47 -7.94
CA ASP A 845 16.90 -33.66 -8.58
C ASP A 845 17.66 -34.80 -7.89
N GLU A 846 18.58 -35.37 -8.67
CA GLU A 846 19.62 -36.35 -8.36
C GLU A 846 19.26 -37.84 -8.55
N SER A 847 19.62 -38.34 -9.73
CA SER A 847 20.12 -39.71 -9.89
C SER A 847 21.57 -39.66 -10.39
N THR A 848 22.51 -39.67 -9.44
CA THR A 848 23.86 -40.21 -9.66
C THR A 848 24.01 -41.48 -8.82
N SER A 849 24.34 -42.53 -9.57
CA SER A 849 24.96 -43.81 -9.25
C SER A 849 25.50 -44.14 -7.85
N GLU A 850 25.47 -45.45 -7.59
CA GLU A 850 26.17 -46.26 -6.57
C GLU A 850 25.43 -46.48 -5.24
N GLY A 851 25.22 -47.69 -4.74
CA GLY A 851 25.65 -49.01 -5.21
C GLY A 851 24.97 -50.14 -4.42
N LYS A 852 24.88 -51.31 -5.05
CA LYS A 852 24.81 -52.60 -4.34
C LYS A 852 26.15 -53.28 -4.60
N GLY A 853 26.91 -53.48 -3.54
CA GLY A 853 28.17 -54.22 -3.60
C GLY A 853 27.93 -55.71 -3.81
N SER A 854 28.83 -56.32 -4.57
CA SER A 854 29.40 -57.64 -4.27
C SER A 854 30.60 -57.86 -5.17
N ASN A 855 31.73 -58.19 -4.55
CA ASN A 855 32.89 -58.80 -5.19
C ASN A 855 32.47 -59.97 -6.08
N THR A 856 33.02 -60.07 -7.29
CA THR A 856 34.11 -61.00 -7.65
C THR A 856 34.36 -60.99 -9.17
N ASN A 857 35.58 -60.61 -9.52
CA ASN A 857 36.48 -61.28 -10.47
C ASN A 857 36.05 -61.63 -11.92
N VAL A 858 36.95 -61.20 -12.84
CA VAL A 858 37.46 -61.93 -14.03
C VAL A 858 36.76 -61.62 -15.38
N SER A 859 37.29 -60.58 -16.04
CA SER A 859 38.05 -60.58 -17.31
C SER A 859 37.49 -61.16 -18.63
N ILE A 860 37.87 -60.46 -19.72
CA ILE A 860 37.95 -60.87 -21.14
C ILE A 860 36.58 -60.81 -21.85
N GLU A 861 36.35 -60.07 -22.94
CA GLU A 861 37.18 -59.60 -24.07
C GLU A 861 36.64 -58.25 -24.59
#